data_AF-A0A956FRI0-F1
#
_entry.id   AF-A0A956FRI0-F1
#
_cell.length_a   1.000
_cell.length_b   1.000
_cell.length_c   1.000
_cell.angle_alpha   90.00
_cell.angle_beta   90.00
_cell.angle_gamma   90.00
#
_symmetry.space_group_name_H-M   'P 1'
#
loop_
_entity.id
_entity.type
_entity.pdbx_description
1 polymer ?
#
loop_
_entity_poly.entity_id
_entity_poly.type
_entity_poly.pdbx_seq_one_letter_code
_entity_poly.pdbx_strand_id
1 'polypeptide(L)'
;MKATIVWTVLPRGIRPSGELELSLHLSPRLRPDGASAPLSAFADLQSAGDPGVNWASHAFSFGFEVDGPPTPLPPRPPIGRPRPYVRVDADPTALDPALWGRLFAQTEVRAHKPTDLRGRKIRSFPVGHVRNFVRDYFLASVVQSPEGEPPLAGEKSPLHQLNFASDERRKKLGAVIDGRLAEFGYVPAGDADPDLDFFQALVFHGFKGRPYGAPIPTPKVDFHEAVALLADYPALLRRLGLVFDLVVPPPPQPFTKIRVHPSFSPSLSPAGVVDAVTPWTAIEYAAGATFAPLPALAGRRRDGFLDLGRPAIAVDQVDVDGAALKMIQHAETSARLMSRGNLGAPDRGGPPALRSAGFSVSVADRAADLWKTIDGQGALHDAVEGGTGDSLLLHAEELTRGLRVDVLDPAAGWRSLHRRVPSLTLKTATGVEPLDPGTKEEEGVLTASVTSPSDPAKGDDLYLHETLFHWSGWSLSVERPGKRVDRVGHGIADSDNPAANALGLASTYSVVAGSLPRLRFGARYRLRARLVDLAGNSLPWSSSDASAATPEVPYLRFEPVPAPTLSREAAPRPGESIDRVVIRSFNATPAEDAVGTAETSARGVFPPRGAVLLAEQHGRLDGPGGVRGDAATYAMLAARDRVQPPEVTPTPTPAQPLPLAAILYLPDPLAGGVRIAGLPGADEPLEIECAQTWPDTRPFRVELHEGSGPPVWQAATRTLRVALPKGEVAHVRLSSRLPGADALGTLGVWSWIEGACPPGWLAVARSWAISGVLWALTPAREITLVHAVQQPLLRPAFAALRAARGEGETRATLNASIDVDGKSSAKVDVIARWRDVEDDGKSLEGAVWIEREGQVAAPLVDDPA
;
A
#
# COMPACT_ATOMS: atom_id res chain seq x y z
N MET A 1 -25.80 39.68 20.06
CA MET A 1 -25.40 38.50 19.26
C MET A 1 -25.00 38.98 17.87
N LYS A 2 -24.14 38.27 17.15
CA LYS A 2 -23.72 38.62 15.78
C LYS A 2 -23.92 37.44 14.84
N ALA A 3 -24.58 37.65 13.71
CA ALA A 3 -24.62 36.70 12.62
C ALA A 3 -23.94 37.31 11.39
N THR A 4 -22.98 36.60 10.82
CA THR A 4 -22.32 36.98 9.57
C THR A 4 -22.43 35.81 8.61
N ILE A 5 -22.92 36.03 7.40
CA ILE A 5 -23.00 34.99 6.37
C ILE A 5 -22.08 35.40 5.23
N VAL A 6 -21.13 34.53 4.90
CA VAL A 6 -20.25 34.71 3.74
C VAL A 6 -20.92 34.07 2.52
N TRP A 7 -21.12 34.86 1.46
CA TRP A 7 -21.78 34.46 0.22
C TRP A 7 -20.78 34.37 -0.91
N THR A 8 -20.41 33.15 -1.27
CA THR A 8 -19.37 32.90 -2.27
C THR A 8 -19.98 32.52 -3.61
N VAL A 9 -19.60 33.21 -4.68
CA VAL A 9 -20.03 32.88 -6.05
C VAL A 9 -19.11 31.80 -6.63
N LEU A 10 -19.69 30.71 -7.12
CA LEU A 10 -19.01 29.57 -7.72
C LEU A 10 -19.41 29.43 -9.20
N PRO A 11 -18.57 29.88 -10.15
CA PRO A 11 -18.82 29.71 -11.58
C PRO A 11 -18.87 28.23 -11.99
N ARG A 12 -19.84 27.83 -12.81
CA ARG A 12 -19.99 26.43 -13.27
C ARG A 12 -19.84 26.25 -14.76
N GLY A 13 -20.18 27.26 -15.56
CA GLY A 13 -20.08 27.19 -17.00
C GLY A 13 -21.12 28.06 -17.70
N ILE A 14 -21.30 27.82 -19.00
CA ILE A 14 -22.24 28.54 -19.84
C ILE A 14 -23.21 27.53 -20.45
N ARG A 15 -24.51 27.84 -20.41
CA ARG A 15 -25.54 27.04 -21.09
C ARG A 15 -25.40 27.17 -22.61
N PRO A 16 -25.95 26.21 -23.39
CA PRO A 16 -26.08 26.38 -24.84
C PRO A 16 -26.83 27.67 -25.26
N SER A 17 -27.69 28.21 -24.40
CA SER A 17 -28.39 29.49 -24.58
C SER A 17 -27.52 30.73 -24.39
N GLY A 18 -26.29 30.59 -23.88
CA GLY A 18 -25.38 31.69 -23.54
C GLY A 18 -25.52 32.25 -22.12
N GLU A 19 -26.47 31.74 -21.34
CA GLU A 19 -26.65 32.10 -19.92
C GLU A 19 -25.54 31.50 -19.05
N LEU A 20 -25.14 32.24 -18.01
CA LEU A 20 -24.13 31.81 -17.05
C LEU A 20 -24.76 30.90 -15.99
N GLU A 21 -24.15 29.74 -15.76
CA GLU A 21 -24.49 28.86 -14.63
C GLU A 21 -23.53 29.09 -13.48
N LEU A 22 -24.07 29.28 -12.28
CA LEU A 22 -23.28 29.41 -11.06
C LEU A 22 -24.02 28.82 -9.87
N SER A 23 -23.27 28.53 -8.81
CA SER A 23 -23.81 28.26 -7.49
C SER A 23 -23.42 29.35 -6.51
N LEU A 24 -24.27 29.62 -5.53
CA LEU A 24 -23.93 30.40 -4.35
C LEU A 24 -23.70 29.43 -3.20
N HIS A 25 -22.54 29.50 -2.56
CA HIS A 25 -22.23 28.73 -1.36
C HIS A 25 -22.23 29.65 -0.14
N LEU A 26 -22.95 29.25 0.90
CA LEU A 26 -23.13 30.02 2.12
C LEU A 26 -22.30 29.42 3.25
N SER A 27 -21.57 30.29 3.95
CA SER A 27 -20.85 29.93 5.18
C SER A 27 -21.31 30.82 6.33
N PRO A 28 -22.23 30.33 7.19
CA PRO A 28 -22.68 31.07 8.36
C PRO A 28 -21.60 31.11 9.45
N ARG A 29 -21.39 32.30 10.03
CA ARG A 29 -20.55 32.55 11.22
C ARG A 29 -21.42 33.21 12.27
N LEU A 30 -21.73 32.47 13.32
CA LEU A 30 -22.68 32.88 14.35
C LEU A 30 -21.91 33.06 15.68
N ARG A 31 -22.22 34.13 16.40
CA ARG A 31 -21.62 34.46 17.69
C ARG A 31 -22.72 34.79 18.70
N PRO A 32 -22.99 33.90 19.67
CA PRO A 32 -23.88 34.20 20.79
C PRO A 32 -23.22 35.21 21.75
N ASP A 33 -24.03 35.86 22.60
CA ASP A 33 -23.52 36.79 23.62
C ASP A 33 -22.90 36.07 24.84
N GLY A 34 -23.20 34.77 25.00
CA GLY A 34 -22.63 33.89 26.03
C GLY A 34 -21.76 32.77 25.44
N ALA A 35 -21.51 31.71 26.22
CA ALA A 35 -20.71 30.57 25.77
C ALA A 35 -21.40 29.74 24.66
N SER A 36 -22.73 29.59 24.74
CA SER A 36 -23.58 28.98 23.73
C SER A 36 -24.99 29.59 23.76
N ALA A 37 -25.76 29.40 22.70
CA ALA A 37 -27.18 29.73 22.61
C ALA A 37 -27.90 28.71 21.70
N PRO A 38 -29.20 28.46 21.85
CA PRO A 38 -29.95 27.67 20.87
C PRO A 38 -29.97 28.38 19.50
N LEU A 39 -30.07 27.63 18.39
CA LEU A 39 -30.17 28.23 17.06
C LEU A 39 -31.36 29.20 16.94
N SER A 40 -32.44 28.97 17.67
CA SER A 40 -33.61 29.85 17.75
C SER A 40 -33.34 31.25 18.33
N ALA A 41 -32.17 31.48 18.93
CA ALA A 41 -31.71 32.82 19.30
C ALA A 41 -31.34 33.68 18.08
N PHE A 42 -31.15 33.07 16.91
CA PHE A 42 -30.90 33.73 15.63
C PHE A 42 -32.18 33.66 14.79
N ALA A 43 -33.09 34.63 14.98
CA ALA A 43 -34.45 34.58 14.45
C ALA A 43 -34.56 34.41 12.92
N ASP A 44 -33.61 34.96 12.15
CA ASP A 44 -33.57 34.75 10.69
C ASP A 44 -33.20 33.31 10.29
N LEU A 45 -32.49 32.57 11.15
CA LEU A 45 -32.09 31.18 10.88
C LEU A 45 -33.13 30.19 11.41
N GLN A 46 -33.71 30.48 12.57
CA GLN A 46 -34.73 29.66 13.21
C GLN A 46 -35.63 30.52 14.11
N SER A 47 -36.93 30.53 13.87
CA SER A 47 -37.88 31.21 14.75
C SER A 47 -38.05 30.45 16.08
N ALA A 48 -38.10 31.18 17.19
CA ALA A 48 -38.38 30.62 18.52
C ALA A 48 -39.85 30.27 18.75
N GLY A 49 -40.77 30.91 18.01
CA GLY A 49 -42.23 30.72 18.18
C GLY A 49 -42.85 29.66 17.27
N ASP A 50 -42.22 29.40 16.12
CA ASP A 50 -42.67 28.40 15.14
C ASP A 50 -41.45 27.76 14.45
N PRO A 51 -41.12 26.49 14.75
CA PRO A 51 -40.01 25.79 14.11
C PRO A 51 -40.12 25.68 12.58
N GLY A 52 -41.33 25.77 12.02
CA GLY A 52 -41.59 25.77 10.59
C GLY A 52 -41.17 27.06 9.89
N VAL A 53 -40.98 28.15 10.64
CA VAL A 53 -40.40 29.40 10.15
C VAL A 53 -38.89 29.37 10.43
N ASN A 54 -38.13 29.10 9.39
CA ASN A 54 -36.68 28.92 9.46
C ASN A 54 -35.96 29.38 8.19
N TRP A 55 -34.65 29.22 8.14
CA TRP A 55 -33.82 29.68 7.02
C TRP A 55 -34.34 29.23 5.65
N ALA A 56 -34.74 27.97 5.52
CA ALA A 56 -35.22 27.40 4.26
C ALA A 56 -36.66 27.83 3.90
N SER A 57 -37.35 28.56 4.79
CA SER A 57 -38.69 29.11 4.53
C SER A 57 -38.71 30.52 3.92
N HIS A 58 -37.55 31.18 3.85
CA HIS A 58 -37.45 32.54 3.29
C HIS A 58 -37.49 32.55 1.77
N ALA A 59 -38.04 33.63 1.20
CA ALA A 59 -37.88 33.93 -0.22
C ALA A 59 -36.54 34.66 -0.43
N PHE A 60 -35.67 34.12 -1.29
CA PHE A 60 -34.34 34.69 -1.57
C PHE A 60 -34.29 35.38 -2.94
N SER A 61 -33.62 36.52 -3.01
CA SER A 61 -33.36 37.27 -4.24
C SER A 61 -31.91 37.77 -4.26
N PHE A 62 -31.23 37.59 -5.40
CA PHE A 62 -29.79 37.79 -5.54
C PHE A 62 -29.47 38.81 -6.62
N GLY A 63 -28.81 39.91 -6.25
CA GLY A 63 -28.27 40.89 -7.20
C GLY A 63 -26.80 40.61 -7.52
N PHE A 64 -26.41 40.59 -8.80
CA PHE A 64 -25.01 40.33 -9.17
C PHE A 64 -24.27 41.60 -9.59
N GLU A 65 -23.01 41.73 -9.16
CA GLU A 65 -22.10 42.82 -9.52
C GLU A 65 -20.85 42.26 -10.23
N VAL A 66 -20.42 42.92 -11.30
CA VAL A 66 -19.22 42.61 -12.08
C VAL A 66 -18.32 43.84 -12.20
N ASP A 67 -17.04 43.65 -12.51
CA ASP A 67 -16.11 44.76 -12.75
C ASP A 67 -16.20 45.35 -14.17
N GLY A 68 -16.00 46.67 -14.26
CA GLY A 68 -16.06 47.46 -15.51
C GLY A 68 -16.77 48.82 -15.33
N PRO A 69 -16.62 49.79 -16.26
CA PRO A 69 -17.28 51.08 -16.14
C PRO A 69 -18.81 50.91 -16.29
N PRO A 70 -19.62 51.62 -15.49
CA PRO A 70 -21.08 51.52 -15.57
C PRO A 70 -21.56 52.12 -16.89
N THR A 71 -22.11 51.32 -17.80
CA THR A 71 -22.92 51.89 -18.89
C THR A 71 -24.29 52.33 -18.33
N PRO A 72 -24.90 53.42 -18.84
CA PRO A 72 -25.99 54.12 -18.15
C PRO A 72 -27.37 53.55 -18.52
N LEU A 73 -28.10 52.97 -17.56
CA LEU A 73 -29.57 52.74 -17.60
C LEU A 73 -30.21 52.90 -16.18
N PRO A 74 -31.54 53.16 -16.05
CA PRO A 74 -32.14 54.31 -15.33
C PRO A 74 -32.64 54.02 -13.88
N PRO A 75 -33.41 54.97 -13.26
CA PRO A 75 -32.91 56.02 -12.38
C PRO A 75 -32.39 55.52 -11.01
N ARG A 76 -31.58 56.39 -10.42
CA ARG A 76 -30.83 56.30 -9.16
C ARG A 76 -31.57 55.55 -8.02
N PRO A 77 -31.07 54.39 -7.53
CA PRO A 77 -31.46 53.90 -6.22
C PRO A 77 -30.96 54.86 -5.11
N PRO A 78 -31.59 54.87 -3.93
CA PRO A 78 -31.18 55.71 -2.81
C PRO A 78 -29.70 55.52 -2.47
N ILE A 79 -29.07 56.60 -2.03
CA ILE A 79 -27.63 56.71 -1.75
C ILE A 79 -27.20 55.58 -0.81
N GLY A 80 -26.19 54.79 -1.22
CA GLY A 80 -25.52 53.80 -0.36
C GLY A 80 -25.73 52.32 -0.67
N ARG A 81 -26.53 51.93 -1.68
CA ARG A 81 -26.65 50.51 -2.09
C ARG A 81 -25.87 50.20 -3.39
N PRO A 82 -25.18 49.03 -3.47
CA PRO A 82 -24.49 48.58 -4.68
C PRO A 82 -25.48 48.43 -5.86
N ARG A 83 -25.00 48.63 -7.10
CA ARG A 83 -25.81 48.57 -8.33
C ARG A 83 -25.64 47.19 -9.00
N PRO A 84 -26.50 46.20 -8.73
CA PRO A 84 -26.43 44.94 -9.45
C PRO A 84 -26.81 45.13 -10.92
N TYR A 85 -26.15 44.42 -11.83
CA TYR A 85 -26.50 44.45 -13.27
C TYR A 85 -27.75 43.60 -13.57
N VAL A 86 -28.02 42.61 -12.71
CA VAL A 86 -29.18 41.74 -12.81
C VAL A 86 -29.60 41.27 -11.42
N ARG A 87 -30.89 40.95 -11.28
CA ARG A 87 -31.47 40.31 -10.09
C ARG A 87 -32.14 39.01 -10.50
N VAL A 88 -31.90 37.95 -9.72
CA VAL A 88 -32.47 36.61 -9.93
C VAL A 88 -33.08 36.14 -8.61
N ASP A 89 -34.31 35.65 -8.66
CA ASP A 89 -35.00 35.08 -7.51
C ASP A 89 -34.71 33.58 -7.42
N ALA A 90 -34.51 33.07 -6.20
CA ALA A 90 -34.37 31.64 -5.96
C ALA A 90 -35.71 30.93 -6.15
N ASP A 91 -35.67 29.69 -6.63
CA ASP A 91 -36.85 28.82 -6.64
C ASP A 91 -37.17 28.36 -5.21
N PRO A 92 -38.29 28.81 -4.60
CA PRO A 92 -38.64 28.43 -3.23
C PRO A 92 -39.03 26.95 -3.12
N THR A 93 -39.40 26.29 -4.23
CA THR A 93 -39.80 24.87 -4.22
C THR A 93 -38.61 23.92 -4.09
N ALA A 94 -37.38 24.42 -4.31
CA ALA A 94 -36.15 23.66 -4.11
C ALA A 94 -35.73 23.55 -2.64
N LEU A 95 -36.34 24.35 -1.75
CA LEU A 95 -36.01 24.41 -0.32
C LEU A 95 -36.96 23.53 0.50
N ASP A 96 -36.45 22.96 1.60
CA ASP A 96 -37.17 22.04 2.48
C ASP A 96 -37.11 22.54 3.95
N PRO A 97 -38.04 23.43 4.35
CA PRO A 97 -38.15 23.93 5.72
C PRO A 97 -38.34 22.81 6.76
N ALA A 98 -39.02 21.72 6.39
CA ALA A 98 -39.27 20.61 7.30
C ALA A 98 -37.98 19.81 7.58
N LEU A 99 -37.13 19.61 6.56
CA LEU A 99 -35.81 19.02 6.73
C LEU A 99 -34.92 19.88 7.62
N TRP A 100 -34.90 21.21 7.42
CA TRP A 100 -34.15 22.12 8.28
C TRP A 100 -34.56 21.97 9.74
N GLY A 101 -35.87 22.01 10.02
CA GLY A 101 -36.40 21.83 11.37
C GLY A 101 -36.01 20.49 11.99
N ARG A 102 -36.07 19.38 11.23
CA ARG A 102 -35.67 18.06 11.75
C ARG A 102 -34.17 17.94 12.08
N LEU A 103 -33.31 18.58 11.29
CA LEU A 103 -31.85 18.50 11.49
C LEU A 103 -31.35 19.46 12.59
N PHE A 104 -31.93 20.66 12.68
CA PHE A 104 -31.38 21.75 13.49
C PHE A 104 -32.22 22.16 14.72
N ALA A 105 -33.39 21.57 14.95
CA ALA A 105 -34.30 21.99 16.03
C ALA A 105 -33.66 22.03 17.44
N GLN A 106 -32.70 21.15 17.71
CA GLN A 106 -32.05 21.01 19.03
C GLN A 106 -30.56 21.37 18.99
N THR A 107 -30.11 22.04 17.93
CA THR A 107 -28.69 22.36 17.75
C THR A 107 -28.30 23.61 18.52
N GLU A 108 -27.26 23.47 19.35
CA GLU A 108 -26.63 24.61 20.02
C GLU A 108 -25.68 25.33 19.06
N VAL A 109 -25.57 26.64 19.24
CA VAL A 109 -24.61 27.50 18.56
C VAL A 109 -23.57 27.94 19.58
N ARG A 110 -22.31 27.57 19.36
CA ARG A 110 -21.16 28.15 20.07
C ARG A 110 -20.60 29.29 19.22
N ALA A 111 -19.80 30.17 19.83
CA ALA A 111 -19.11 31.20 19.07
C ALA A 111 -18.20 30.54 18.02
N HIS A 112 -18.42 30.87 16.75
CA HIS A 112 -17.61 30.34 15.65
C HIS A 112 -16.12 30.56 15.92
N LYS A 113 -15.37 29.46 16.01
CA LYS A 113 -13.92 29.43 16.14
C LYS A 113 -13.35 28.48 15.09
N PRO A 114 -12.61 28.96 14.09
CA PRO A 114 -12.00 28.07 13.12
C PRO A 114 -10.92 27.21 13.81
N THR A 115 -10.66 26.04 13.24
CA THR A 115 -9.46 25.28 13.56
C THR A 115 -8.25 26.00 12.95
N ASP A 116 -7.56 26.81 13.74
CA ASP A 116 -6.36 27.50 13.29
C ASP A 116 -5.17 26.54 13.27
N LEU A 117 -4.66 26.28 12.07
CA LEU A 117 -3.51 25.40 11.84
C LEU A 117 -2.23 26.20 11.56
N ARG A 118 -2.27 27.53 11.60
CA ARG A 118 -1.08 28.37 11.37
C ARG A 118 0.01 28.05 12.40
N GLY A 119 1.26 28.08 11.95
CA GLY A 119 2.43 27.75 12.78
C GLY A 119 2.61 26.25 13.08
N ARG A 120 1.63 25.39 12.74
CA ARG A 120 1.79 23.94 12.86
C ARG A 120 2.79 23.44 11.82
N LYS A 121 3.77 22.67 12.27
CA LYS A 121 4.80 22.07 11.41
C LYS A 121 4.22 20.89 10.63
N ILE A 122 4.65 20.69 9.39
CA ILE A 122 4.18 19.60 8.52
C ILE A 122 5.33 18.62 8.24
N ARG A 123 5.16 17.38 8.66
CA ARG A 123 6.05 16.26 8.35
C ARG A 123 5.54 15.48 7.14
N SER A 124 6.46 15.23 6.23
CA SER A 124 6.27 14.44 5.00
C SER A 124 7.58 13.72 4.67
N PHE A 125 7.62 12.98 3.57
CA PHE A 125 8.85 12.43 3.01
C PHE A 125 8.74 12.36 1.48
N PRO A 126 9.86 12.51 0.73
CA PRO A 126 9.83 12.54 -0.72
C PRO A 126 9.64 11.15 -1.31
N VAL A 127 8.40 10.79 -1.63
CA VAL A 127 8.00 9.45 -2.13
C VAL A 127 8.78 9.10 -3.40
N GLY A 128 8.95 10.07 -4.29
CA GLY A 128 9.67 9.89 -5.55
C GLY A 128 11.15 9.52 -5.37
N HIS A 129 11.84 10.09 -4.38
CA HIS A 129 13.24 9.79 -4.08
C HIS A 129 13.38 8.37 -3.52
N VAL A 130 12.55 8.03 -2.54
CA VAL A 130 12.50 6.70 -1.93
C VAL A 130 12.23 5.63 -2.99
N ARG A 131 11.22 5.84 -3.84
CA ARG A 131 10.86 4.93 -4.94
C ARG A 131 11.98 4.76 -5.96
N ASN A 132 12.69 5.83 -6.32
CA ASN A 132 13.85 5.75 -7.23
C ASN A 132 15.00 4.95 -6.60
N PHE A 133 15.33 5.22 -5.35
CA PHE A 133 16.38 4.48 -4.64
C PHE A 133 16.08 2.96 -4.59
N VAL A 134 14.84 2.59 -4.25
CA VAL A 134 14.40 1.19 -4.22
C VAL A 134 14.59 0.54 -5.59
N ARG A 135 14.09 1.19 -6.66
CA ARG A 135 14.24 0.71 -8.04
C ARG A 135 15.71 0.49 -8.40
N ASP A 136 16.53 1.50 -8.18
CA ASP A 136 17.93 1.50 -8.61
C ASP A 136 18.75 0.46 -7.83
N TYR A 137 18.47 0.27 -6.54
CA TYR A 137 19.08 -0.79 -5.74
C TYR A 137 18.68 -2.19 -6.23
N PHE A 138 17.40 -2.40 -6.55
CA PHE A 138 16.93 -3.67 -7.12
C PHE A 138 17.62 -3.98 -8.45
N LEU A 139 17.71 -3.00 -9.35
CA LEU A 139 18.38 -3.15 -10.64
C LEU A 139 19.86 -3.50 -10.48
N ALA A 140 20.58 -2.75 -9.63
CA ALA A 140 21.98 -3.01 -9.36
C ALA A 140 22.20 -4.44 -8.82
N SER A 141 21.36 -4.88 -7.89
CA SER A 141 21.41 -6.22 -7.29
C SER A 141 21.24 -7.33 -8.33
N VAL A 142 20.27 -7.17 -9.25
CA VAL A 142 19.98 -8.16 -10.29
C VAL A 142 21.10 -8.23 -11.33
N VAL A 143 21.59 -7.08 -11.78
CA VAL A 143 22.68 -7.02 -12.77
C VAL A 143 23.97 -7.61 -12.22
N GLN A 144 24.26 -7.37 -10.93
CA GLN A 144 25.45 -7.92 -10.28
C GLN A 144 25.37 -9.44 -10.06
N SER A 145 24.19 -9.98 -9.79
CA SER A 145 24.01 -11.41 -9.49
C SER A 145 22.69 -11.92 -10.08
N PRO A 146 22.64 -12.27 -11.38
CA PRO A 146 21.39 -12.67 -12.02
C PRO A 146 20.90 -14.07 -11.62
N GLU A 147 21.82 -15.03 -11.39
CA GLU A 147 21.50 -16.45 -11.17
C GLU A 147 21.31 -16.82 -9.69
N GLY A 148 21.50 -15.87 -8.78
CA GLY A 148 21.32 -16.06 -7.35
C GLY A 148 21.40 -14.75 -6.60
N GLU A 149 20.95 -14.75 -5.35
CA GLU A 149 20.91 -13.53 -4.54
C GLU A 149 22.29 -12.85 -4.46
N PRO A 150 22.36 -11.51 -4.39
CA PRO A 150 23.63 -10.80 -4.23
C PRO A 150 24.28 -11.11 -2.86
N PRO A 151 25.59 -10.90 -2.70
CA PRO A 151 26.24 -10.90 -1.40
C PRO A 151 25.55 -9.94 -0.43
N LEU A 152 25.60 -10.23 0.87
CA LEU A 152 25.05 -9.34 1.88
C LEU A 152 25.63 -7.91 1.76
N ALA A 153 24.77 -6.92 1.96
CA ALA A 153 25.12 -5.52 1.84
C ALA A 153 26.08 -5.06 2.96
N GLY A 154 27.35 -4.91 2.62
CA GLY A 154 28.39 -4.37 3.51
C GLY A 154 28.49 -2.84 3.53
N GLU A 155 29.52 -2.30 4.20
CA GLU A 155 29.73 -0.86 4.37
C GLU A 155 29.85 -0.06 3.07
N LYS A 156 30.34 -0.71 2.00
CA LYS A 156 30.46 -0.11 0.66
C LYS A 156 29.14 -0.11 -0.13
N SER A 157 28.11 -0.79 0.37
CA SER A 157 26.81 -0.83 -0.29
C SER A 157 26.07 0.50 -0.08
N PRO A 158 25.35 1.03 -1.09
CA PRO A 158 24.47 2.18 -0.89
C PRO A 158 23.36 1.91 0.14
N LEU A 159 23.06 0.64 0.49
CA LEU A 159 22.16 0.33 1.60
C LEU A 159 22.70 0.71 2.97
N HIS A 160 24.03 0.83 3.15
CA HIS A 160 24.62 1.08 4.46
C HIS A 160 24.12 2.37 5.09
N GLN A 161 23.81 3.39 4.27
CA GLN A 161 23.26 4.67 4.75
C GLN A 161 21.86 4.53 5.38
N LEU A 162 21.13 3.45 5.11
CA LEU A 162 19.80 3.17 5.67
C LEU A 162 19.85 2.41 7.00
N ASN A 163 21.05 2.13 7.52
CA ASN A 163 21.19 1.51 8.83
C ASN A 163 21.00 2.53 9.95
N PHE A 164 19.77 2.61 10.47
CA PHE A 164 19.39 3.50 11.55
C PHE A 164 19.48 2.85 12.93
N ALA A 165 20.23 1.76 13.12
CA ALA A 165 20.29 1.07 14.42
C ALA A 165 20.96 1.91 15.54
N SER A 166 21.78 2.91 15.18
CA SER A 166 22.46 3.79 16.15
C SER A 166 21.57 4.95 16.61
N ASP A 167 21.34 5.06 17.92
CA ASP A 167 20.61 6.17 18.54
C ASP A 167 21.27 7.53 18.29
N GLU A 168 22.61 7.57 18.23
CA GLU A 168 23.36 8.81 17.95
C GLU A 168 23.07 9.31 16.52
N ARG A 169 23.06 8.39 15.55
CA ARG A 169 22.70 8.70 14.16
C ARG A 169 21.27 9.22 14.06
N ARG A 170 20.31 8.55 14.72
CA ARG A 170 18.91 8.98 14.78
C ARG A 170 18.77 10.38 15.38
N LYS A 171 19.50 10.70 16.44
CA LYS A 171 19.49 12.05 17.05
C LYS A 171 20.05 13.10 16.10
N LYS A 172 21.15 12.82 15.40
CA LYS A 172 21.75 13.75 14.43
C LYS A 172 20.79 14.06 13.28
N LEU A 173 20.19 13.04 12.68
CA LEU A 173 19.21 13.22 11.60
C LEU A 173 17.93 13.90 12.10
N GLY A 174 17.49 13.57 13.32
CA GLY A 174 16.37 14.25 13.99
C GLY A 174 16.61 15.75 14.14
N ALA A 175 17.81 16.15 14.58
CA ALA A 175 18.18 17.55 14.69
C ALA A 175 18.18 18.29 13.33
N VAL A 176 18.59 17.62 12.25
CA VAL A 176 18.51 18.19 10.89
C VAL A 176 17.05 18.41 10.48
N ILE A 177 16.18 17.43 10.70
CA ILE A 177 14.75 17.56 10.42
C ILE A 177 14.13 18.69 11.23
N ASP A 178 14.39 18.73 12.54
CA ASP A 178 13.81 19.73 13.43
C ASP A 178 14.31 21.15 13.09
N GLY A 179 15.56 21.28 12.64
CA GLY A 179 16.10 22.53 12.09
C GLY A 179 15.34 23.01 10.85
N ARG A 180 15.12 22.12 9.87
CA ARG A 180 14.35 22.45 8.65
C ARG A 180 12.89 22.80 9.00
N LEU A 181 12.27 22.06 9.90
CA LEU A 181 10.90 22.36 10.37
C LEU A 181 10.81 23.70 11.11
N ALA A 182 11.86 24.10 11.83
CA ALA A 182 11.90 25.41 12.50
C ALA A 182 12.07 26.56 11.51
N GLU A 183 12.85 26.36 10.44
CA GLU A 183 13.12 27.36 9.42
C GLU A 183 11.94 27.54 8.44
N PHE A 184 11.37 26.45 7.93
CA PHE A 184 10.38 26.50 6.85
C PHE A 184 8.96 26.12 7.27
N GLY A 185 8.76 25.51 8.44
CA GLY A 185 7.48 24.93 8.86
C GLY A 185 7.16 23.57 8.21
N TYR A 186 8.00 23.11 7.28
CA TYR A 186 7.97 21.79 6.66
C TYR A 186 9.40 21.36 6.32
N VAL A 187 9.62 20.15 5.82
CA VAL A 187 10.93 19.74 5.28
C VAL A 187 10.86 19.80 3.75
N PRO A 188 11.60 20.71 3.09
CA PRO A 188 11.70 20.70 1.63
C PRO A 188 12.35 19.41 1.12
N ALA A 189 11.86 18.86 0.00
CA ALA A 189 12.43 17.64 -0.59
C ALA A 189 13.89 17.84 -1.01
N GLY A 190 14.22 18.94 -1.70
CA GLY A 190 15.57 19.22 -2.18
C GLY A 190 16.07 18.16 -3.18
N ASP A 191 17.39 17.98 -3.25
CA ASP A 191 18.01 16.86 -3.99
C ASP A 191 17.84 15.54 -3.23
N ALA A 192 17.90 14.41 -3.95
CA ALA A 192 17.78 13.09 -3.35
C ALA A 192 18.88 12.83 -2.31
N ASP A 193 18.47 12.54 -1.07
CA ASP A 193 19.35 12.24 0.05
C ASP A 193 18.78 10.99 0.75
N PRO A 194 19.20 9.78 0.35
CA PRO A 194 18.58 8.57 0.89
C PRO A 194 18.70 8.42 2.41
N ASP A 195 19.73 8.99 3.05
CA ASP A 195 19.88 8.96 4.51
C ASP A 195 18.75 9.75 5.18
N LEU A 196 18.51 10.98 4.72
CA LEU A 196 17.45 11.84 5.25
C LEU A 196 16.05 11.39 4.78
N ASP A 197 15.89 10.99 3.52
CA ASP A 197 14.61 10.65 2.90
C ASP A 197 14.00 9.40 3.56
N PHE A 198 14.79 8.34 3.76
CA PHE A 198 14.33 7.15 4.45
C PHE A 198 14.17 7.37 5.96
N PHE A 199 14.99 8.23 6.57
CA PHE A 199 14.79 8.58 7.97
C PHE A 199 13.49 9.37 8.18
N GLN A 200 13.14 10.27 7.26
CA GLN A 200 11.83 10.93 7.26
C GLN A 200 10.68 9.93 7.12
N ALA A 201 10.79 8.94 6.22
CA ALA A 201 9.79 7.86 6.09
C ALA A 201 9.68 7.03 7.39
N LEU A 202 10.81 6.67 8.00
CA LEU A 202 10.84 5.96 9.29
C LEU A 202 10.14 6.76 10.39
N VAL A 203 10.47 8.04 10.52
CA VAL A 203 9.85 8.94 11.49
C VAL A 203 8.36 9.10 11.18
N PHE A 204 7.97 9.25 9.92
CA PHE A 204 6.58 9.40 9.49
C PHE A 204 5.70 8.24 9.99
N HIS A 205 6.13 6.99 9.77
CA HIS A 205 5.41 5.78 10.17
C HIS A 205 5.59 5.34 11.63
N GLY A 206 6.40 6.03 12.42
CA GLY A 206 6.55 5.73 13.85
C GLY A 206 5.23 5.86 14.61
N PHE A 207 4.93 4.91 15.52
CA PHE A 207 3.72 4.92 16.34
C PHE A 207 3.69 6.12 17.29
N LYS A 208 2.63 6.94 17.22
CA LYS A 208 2.45 8.20 17.97
C LYS A 208 1.11 8.32 18.68
N GLY A 209 0.40 7.20 18.83
CA GLY A 209 -0.91 7.15 19.47
C GLY A 209 -0.85 6.81 20.96
N ARG A 210 -2.00 6.97 21.65
CA ARG A 210 -2.24 6.35 22.96
C ARG A 210 -2.30 4.82 22.81
N PRO A 211 -1.98 4.04 23.87
CA PRO A 211 -2.19 2.59 23.87
C PRO A 211 -3.65 2.23 23.48
N TYR A 212 -3.82 1.11 22.77
CA TYR A 212 -5.11 0.62 22.28
C TYR A 212 -6.18 0.53 23.39
N GLY A 213 -7.41 0.95 23.10
CA GLY A 213 -8.59 0.66 23.96
C GLY A 213 -9.28 1.85 24.64
N ALA A 214 -8.78 3.08 24.52
CA ALA A 214 -9.52 4.24 25.04
C ALA A 214 -10.73 4.57 24.14
N PRO A 215 -11.97 4.60 24.67
CA PRO A 215 -13.13 5.01 23.88
C PRO A 215 -12.94 6.46 23.40
N ILE A 216 -13.12 6.68 22.09
CA ILE A 216 -13.15 8.03 21.53
C ILE A 216 -14.50 8.64 21.95
N PRO A 217 -14.53 9.71 22.76
CA PRO A 217 -15.79 10.32 23.15
C PRO A 217 -16.51 10.84 21.91
N THR A 218 -17.80 10.55 21.78
CA THR A 218 -18.63 11.13 20.72
C THR A 218 -18.62 12.65 20.89
N PRO A 219 -18.11 13.43 19.92
CA PRO A 219 -18.07 14.88 20.05
C PRO A 219 -19.50 15.43 20.06
N LYS A 220 -19.76 16.42 20.91
CA LYS A 220 -20.95 17.27 20.80
C LYS A 220 -20.75 18.20 19.62
N VAL A 221 -21.65 18.12 18.64
CA VAL A 221 -21.61 18.90 17.39
C VAL A 221 -22.44 20.17 17.59
N ASP A 222 -21.85 21.35 17.38
CA ASP A 222 -22.61 22.60 17.27
C ASP A 222 -23.11 22.86 15.85
N PHE A 223 -23.84 23.97 15.65
CA PHE A 223 -24.37 24.35 14.33
C PHE A 223 -23.31 24.48 13.24
N HIS A 224 -22.14 25.05 13.53
CA HIS A 224 -21.07 25.23 12.54
C HIS A 224 -20.46 23.90 12.14
N GLU A 225 -20.19 23.04 13.12
CA GLU A 225 -19.69 21.69 12.90
C GLU A 225 -20.73 20.83 12.15
N ALA A 226 -22.02 21.01 12.46
CA ALA A 226 -23.11 20.33 11.77
C ALA A 226 -23.19 20.72 10.28
N VAL A 227 -23.13 22.03 9.98
CA VAL A 227 -23.06 22.52 8.59
C VAL A 227 -21.82 22.00 7.87
N ALA A 228 -20.66 21.96 8.54
CA ALA A 228 -19.43 21.40 7.97
C ALA A 228 -19.56 19.90 7.64
N LEU A 229 -20.21 19.11 8.51
CA LEU A 229 -20.49 17.69 8.27
C LEU A 229 -21.48 17.48 7.10
N LEU A 230 -22.52 18.33 7.01
CA LEU A 230 -23.50 18.28 5.93
C LEU A 230 -22.89 18.62 4.56
N ALA A 231 -21.69 19.20 4.56
CA ALA A 231 -21.06 19.63 3.33
C ALA A 231 -20.62 18.43 2.43
N ASP A 232 -20.57 17.21 2.97
CA ASP A 232 -20.40 15.97 2.20
C ASP A 232 -21.68 15.51 1.48
N TYR A 233 -22.79 16.24 1.63
CA TYR A 233 -24.10 15.95 1.06
C TYR A 233 -24.63 17.13 0.23
N PRO A 234 -24.08 17.39 -0.98
CA PRO A 234 -24.43 18.55 -1.81
C PRO A 234 -25.92 18.68 -2.15
N ALA A 235 -26.64 17.57 -2.25
CA ALA A 235 -28.09 17.57 -2.47
C ALA A 235 -28.87 18.06 -1.24
N LEU A 236 -28.43 17.71 -0.02
CA LEU A 236 -29.03 18.21 1.21
C LEU A 236 -28.72 19.70 1.40
N LEU A 237 -27.50 20.17 1.09
CA LEU A 237 -27.16 21.60 1.17
C LEU A 237 -28.10 22.49 0.33
N ARG A 238 -28.51 22.02 -0.85
CA ARG A 238 -29.46 22.71 -1.73
C ARG A 238 -30.85 22.82 -1.09
N ARG A 239 -31.35 21.70 -0.57
CA ARG A 239 -32.64 21.65 0.14
C ARG A 239 -32.64 22.50 1.41
N LEU A 240 -31.49 22.63 2.07
CA LEU A 240 -31.34 23.45 3.27
C LEU A 240 -31.14 24.95 2.96
N GLY A 241 -31.07 25.37 1.70
CA GLY A 241 -30.79 26.76 1.34
C GLY A 241 -29.38 27.22 1.74
N LEU A 242 -28.43 26.28 1.87
CA LEU A 242 -27.01 26.56 2.10
C LEU A 242 -26.22 26.61 0.77
N VAL A 243 -26.83 26.09 -0.31
CA VAL A 243 -26.35 26.23 -1.69
C VAL A 243 -27.53 26.59 -2.58
N PHE A 244 -27.35 27.57 -3.46
CA PHE A 244 -28.33 27.92 -4.49
C PHE A 244 -27.72 27.72 -5.88
N ASP A 245 -28.40 26.99 -6.76
CA ASP A 245 -28.03 26.89 -8.17
C ASP A 245 -28.82 27.94 -8.97
N LEU A 246 -28.12 28.79 -9.71
CA LEU A 246 -28.71 29.93 -10.40
C LEU A 246 -28.25 30.01 -11.85
N VAL A 247 -29.10 30.63 -12.66
CA VAL A 247 -28.87 30.91 -14.07
C VAL A 247 -29.00 32.41 -14.24
N VAL A 248 -27.97 33.03 -14.80
CA VAL A 248 -27.87 34.49 -14.85
C VAL A 248 -27.55 34.90 -16.28
N PRO A 249 -28.24 35.90 -16.86
CA PRO A 249 -27.86 36.40 -18.18
C PRO A 249 -26.43 36.95 -18.17
N PRO A 250 -25.66 36.79 -19.26
CA PRO A 250 -24.32 37.34 -19.35
C PRO A 250 -24.37 38.87 -19.30
N PRO A 251 -23.41 39.53 -18.64
CA PRO A 251 -23.33 40.99 -18.67
C PRO A 251 -23.01 41.48 -20.09
N PRO A 252 -23.41 42.71 -20.45
CA PRO A 252 -23.23 43.25 -21.79
C PRO A 252 -21.76 43.55 -22.16
N GLN A 253 -20.84 43.46 -21.19
CA GLN A 253 -19.43 43.78 -21.34
C GLN A 253 -18.55 42.67 -20.74
N PRO A 254 -17.31 42.50 -21.24
CA PRO A 254 -16.33 41.60 -20.61
C PRO A 254 -16.08 41.99 -19.15
N PHE A 255 -15.85 40.98 -18.30
CA PHE A 255 -15.61 41.13 -16.88
C PHE A 255 -14.63 40.06 -16.40
N THR A 256 -13.96 40.31 -15.29
CA THR A 256 -12.91 39.45 -14.72
C THR A 256 -13.16 39.06 -13.27
N LYS A 257 -14.17 39.64 -12.63
CA LYS A 257 -14.64 39.24 -11.30
C LYS A 257 -16.14 39.46 -11.12
N ILE A 258 -16.74 38.62 -10.28
CA ILE A 258 -18.17 38.66 -9.97
C ILE A 258 -18.39 38.51 -8.46
N ARG A 259 -19.41 39.18 -7.91
CA ARG A 259 -19.92 38.97 -6.55
C ARG A 259 -21.44 39.06 -6.49
N VAL A 260 -22.02 38.59 -5.39
CA VAL A 260 -23.47 38.57 -5.16
C VAL A 260 -23.87 39.48 -4.01
N HIS A 261 -25.03 40.10 -4.12
CA HIS A 261 -25.71 40.89 -3.09
C HIS A 261 -27.03 40.21 -2.73
N PRO A 262 -27.05 39.41 -1.66
CA PRO A 262 -28.22 38.64 -1.26
C PRO A 262 -29.26 39.52 -0.57
N SER A 263 -30.53 39.15 -0.73
CA SER A 263 -31.66 39.67 0.03
C SER A 263 -32.65 38.54 0.28
N PHE A 264 -33.31 38.56 1.43
CA PHE A 264 -34.31 37.56 1.77
C PHE A 264 -35.47 38.20 2.53
N SER A 265 -36.66 37.59 2.42
CA SER A 265 -37.87 38.05 3.09
C SER A 265 -38.74 36.90 3.60
N PRO A 266 -39.39 37.04 4.77
CA PRO A 266 -39.28 38.16 5.70
C PRO A 266 -37.97 38.11 6.51
N SER A 267 -37.30 39.24 6.74
CA SER A 267 -36.27 39.29 7.79
C SER A 267 -36.97 39.41 9.14
N LEU A 268 -36.63 38.49 10.04
CA LEU A 268 -37.20 38.34 11.38
C LEU A 268 -36.34 39.00 12.46
N SER A 269 -35.09 39.35 12.14
CA SER A 269 -34.24 40.16 13.03
C SER A 269 -34.36 41.67 12.73
N PRO A 270 -34.06 42.56 13.70
CA PRO A 270 -33.84 43.98 13.44
C PRO A 270 -32.79 44.19 12.34
N ALA A 271 -32.96 45.23 11.51
CA ALA A 271 -32.01 45.54 10.45
C ALA A 271 -30.58 45.68 10.99
N GLY A 272 -29.62 44.93 10.43
CA GLY A 272 -28.20 44.93 10.82
C GLY A 272 -27.75 43.81 11.77
N VAL A 273 -28.59 42.80 12.05
CA VAL A 273 -28.21 41.64 12.89
C VAL A 273 -27.56 40.50 12.08
N VAL A 274 -27.91 40.38 10.79
CA VAL A 274 -27.27 39.46 9.84
C VAL A 274 -26.43 40.30 8.87
N ASP A 275 -25.12 40.29 9.06
CA ASP A 275 -24.15 40.89 8.15
C ASP A 275 -23.92 39.95 6.96
N ALA A 276 -24.01 40.48 5.73
CA ALA A 276 -23.64 39.74 4.53
C ALA A 276 -22.22 40.14 4.11
N VAL A 277 -21.32 39.15 4.01
CA VAL A 277 -19.98 39.33 3.45
C VAL A 277 -19.98 38.74 2.04
N THR A 278 -19.59 39.55 1.06
CA THR A 278 -19.76 39.30 -0.37
C THR A 278 -18.41 39.44 -1.11
N PRO A 279 -17.50 38.47 -0.94
CA PRO A 279 -16.19 38.50 -1.58
C PRO A 279 -16.32 38.47 -3.12
N TRP A 280 -15.33 39.03 -3.80
CA TRP A 280 -15.19 38.87 -5.25
C TRP A 280 -14.66 37.49 -5.58
N THR A 281 -15.20 36.88 -6.63
CA THR A 281 -14.63 35.69 -7.27
C THR A 281 -13.94 36.10 -8.56
N ALA A 282 -12.66 35.78 -8.70
CA ALA A 282 -11.91 35.94 -9.95
C ALA A 282 -12.35 34.87 -10.96
N ILE A 283 -12.57 35.28 -12.21
CA ILE A 283 -13.12 34.41 -13.24
C ILE A 283 -12.35 34.52 -14.56
N GLU A 284 -12.31 33.40 -15.28
CA GLU A 284 -12.00 33.38 -16.70
C GLU A 284 -13.31 33.38 -17.47
N TYR A 285 -13.55 34.45 -18.23
CA TYR A 285 -14.75 34.59 -19.06
C TYR A 285 -14.40 34.89 -20.51
N ALA A 286 -14.91 34.03 -21.39
CA ALA A 286 -14.98 34.25 -22.81
C ALA A 286 -16.41 34.00 -23.26
N ALA A 287 -17.05 35.02 -23.85
CA ALA A 287 -18.46 34.97 -24.20
C ALA A 287 -18.80 33.75 -25.07
N GLY A 288 -19.76 32.93 -24.61
CA GLY A 288 -20.18 31.71 -25.30
C GLY A 288 -19.16 30.55 -25.27
N ALA A 289 -18.01 30.71 -24.61
CA ALA A 289 -16.94 29.71 -24.57
C ALA A 289 -16.61 29.24 -23.16
N THR A 290 -16.25 30.16 -22.24
CA THR A 290 -15.73 29.79 -20.92
C THR A 290 -16.34 30.68 -19.83
N PHE A 291 -16.75 30.07 -18.72
CA PHE A 291 -17.07 30.75 -17.47
C PHE A 291 -16.64 29.84 -16.31
N ALA A 292 -15.45 30.08 -15.79
CA ALA A 292 -14.80 29.24 -14.79
C ALA A 292 -14.05 30.10 -13.76
N PRO A 293 -13.79 29.59 -12.54
CA PRO A 293 -12.97 30.31 -11.58
C PRO A 293 -11.52 30.42 -12.08
N LEU A 294 -10.93 31.61 -11.97
CA LEU A 294 -9.55 31.88 -12.41
C LEU A 294 -8.55 31.32 -11.39
N PRO A 295 -7.58 30.47 -11.78
CA PRO A 295 -6.54 30.00 -10.86
C PRO A 295 -5.58 31.13 -10.49
N ALA A 296 -5.19 31.19 -9.22
CA ALA A 296 -4.14 32.10 -8.74
C ALA A 296 -2.75 31.68 -9.27
N LEU A 297 -2.56 30.37 -9.49
CA LEU A 297 -1.31 29.79 -9.97
C LEU A 297 -1.54 29.04 -11.29
N ALA A 298 -0.97 29.57 -12.37
CA ALA A 298 -1.01 28.93 -13.68
C ALA A 298 -0.35 27.54 -13.68
N GLY A 299 -0.86 26.62 -14.52
CA GLY A 299 -0.24 25.31 -14.79
C GLY A 299 -0.49 24.21 -13.75
N ARG A 300 -1.22 24.48 -12.66
CA ARG A 300 -1.67 23.41 -11.72
C ARG A 300 -3.01 22.79 -12.12
N ARG A 301 -3.82 23.56 -12.83
CA ARG A 301 -5.20 23.26 -13.18
C ARG A 301 -5.38 23.56 -14.65
N ARG A 302 -6.28 22.82 -15.29
CA ARG A 302 -6.59 23.00 -16.71
C ARG A 302 -8.04 22.57 -16.92
N ASP A 303 -8.86 23.47 -17.46
CA ASP A 303 -10.23 23.18 -17.90
C ASP A 303 -11.07 22.40 -16.88
N GLY A 304 -11.05 22.78 -15.59
CA GLY A 304 -11.82 22.10 -14.53
C GLY A 304 -11.20 20.80 -13.98
N PHE A 305 -9.98 20.46 -14.40
CA PHE A 305 -9.18 19.34 -13.88
C PHE A 305 -7.97 19.85 -13.08
N LEU A 306 -7.52 19.02 -12.14
CA LEU A 306 -6.14 19.07 -11.63
C LEU A 306 -5.22 18.50 -12.71
N ASP A 307 -4.18 19.23 -13.09
CA ASP A 307 -3.26 18.81 -14.16
C ASP A 307 -2.34 17.68 -13.65
N LEU A 308 -2.71 16.43 -13.97
CA LEU A 308 -1.94 15.23 -13.63
C LEU A 308 -0.83 14.92 -14.65
N GLY A 309 -0.75 15.69 -15.74
CA GLY A 309 0.29 15.54 -16.77
C GLY A 309 1.57 16.33 -16.48
N ARG A 310 1.58 17.16 -15.43
CA ARG A 310 2.72 18.02 -15.08
C ARG A 310 3.90 17.23 -14.47
N PRO A 311 5.15 17.69 -14.61
CA PRO A 311 6.34 16.97 -14.12
C PRO A 311 6.39 16.70 -12.61
N ALA A 312 5.70 17.51 -11.80
CA ALA A 312 5.64 17.33 -10.35
C ALA A 312 4.75 16.16 -9.89
N ILE A 313 4.07 15.48 -10.82
CA ILE A 313 3.18 14.35 -10.56
C ILE A 313 3.93 13.05 -10.88
N ALA A 314 3.91 12.11 -9.94
CA ALA A 314 4.36 10.74 -10.18
C ALA A 314 3.20 9.76 -10.01
N VAL A 315 3.22 8.70 -10.83
CA VAL A 315 2.26 7.60 -10.78
C VAL A 315 3.05 6.34 -10.40
N ASP A 316 2.87 5.91 -9.16
CA ASP A 316 3.57 4.78 -8.58
C ASP A 316 2.64 3.58 -8.45
N GLN A 317 3.19 2.37 -8.64
CA GLN A 317 2.42 1.12 -8.52
C GLN A 317 2.90 0.22 -7.39
N VAL A 318 4.11 0.48 -6.91
CA VAL A 318 4.72 -0.21 -5.79
C VAL A 318 4.22 0.42 -4.49
N ASP A 319 4.04 -0.41 -3.47
CA ASP A 319 3.89 0.03 -2.08
C ASP A 319 5.22 0.66 -1.60
N VAL A 320 5.38 1.97 -1.83
CA VAL A 320 6.63 2.71 -1.53
C VAL A 320 6.88 2.75 -0.03
N ASP A 321 5.85 3.01 0.78
CA ASP A 321 5.90 3.02 2.24
C ASP A 321 6.40 1.67 2.78
N GLY A 322 5.76 0.58 2.34
CA GLY A 322 6.15 -0.78 2.72
C GLY A 322 7.56 -1.14 2.24
N ALA A 323 7.93 -0.74 1.02
CA ALA A 323 9.27 -0.95 0.49
C ALA A 323 10.32 -0.17 1.30
N ALA A 324 10.04 1.06 1.71
CA ALA A 324 10.94 1.89 2.51
C ALA A 324 11.28 1.22 3.84
N LEU A 325 10.27 0.81 4.59
CA LEU A 325 10.45 0.16 5.89
C LEU A 325 11.15 -1.19 5.77
N LYS A 326 10.81 -1.99 4.75
CA LYS A 326 11.49 -3.26 4.49
C LYS A 326 12.97 -3.06 4.14
N MET A 327 13.30 -2.03 3.35
CA MET A 327 14.68 -1.72 2.97
C MET A 327 15.53 -1.28 4.16
N ILE A 328 14.97 -0.46 5.07
CA ILE A 328 15.62 -0.10 6.33
C ILE A 328 15.90 -1.36 7.16
N GLN A 329 14.89 -2.22 7.35
CA GLN A 329 15.05 -3.47 8.10
C GLN A 329 16.06 -4.41 7.45
N HIS A 330 16.10 -4.47 6.13
CA HIS A 330 17.06 -5.26 5.38
C HIS A 330 18.49 -4.73 5.53
N ALA A 331 18.70 -3.41 5.51
CA ALA A 331 19.99 -2.79 5.80
C ALA A 331 20.48 -3.09 7.23
N GLU A 332 19.60 -2.92 8.23
CA GLU A 332 19.92 -3.23 9.63
C GLU A 332 20.22 -4.73 9.84
N THR A 333 19.46 -5.62 9.19
CA THR A 333 19.65 -7.08 9.30
C THR A 333 20.94 -7.52 8.63
N SER A 334 21.23 -7.00 7.43
CA SER A 334 22.47 -7.31 6.70
C SER A 334 23.71 -6.90 7.51
N ALA A 335 23.71 -5.69 8.08
CA ALA A 335 24.79 -5.21 8.95
C ALA A 335 24.98 -6.12 10.19
N ARG A 336 23.88 -6.55 10.82
CA ARG A 336 23.94 -7.46 11.98
C ARG A 336 24.52 -8.83 11.61
N LEU A 337 24.10 -9.42 10.49
CA LEU A 337 24.62 -10.72 10.04
C LEU A 337 26.12 -10.66 9.76
N MET A 338 26.58 -9.61 9.08
CA MET A 338 28.01 -9.42 8.78
C MET A 338 28.85 -9.21 10.04
N SER A 339 28.34 -8.49 11.03
CA SER A 339 29.07 -8.23 12.29
C SER A 339 29.26 -9.46 13.18
N ARG A 340 28.38 -10.45 13.10
CA ARG A 340 28.34 -11.58 14.05
C ARG A 340 29.26 -12.74 13.69
N GLY A 341 29.74 -12.83 12.45
CA GLY A 341 30.68 -13.89 12.03
C GLY A 341 30.22 -15.31 12.38
N ASN A 342 28.92 -15.53 12.60
CA ASN A 342 28.40 -16.81 13.10
C ASN A 342 28.57 -17.87 12.01
N LEU A 343 29.18 -19.02 12.38
CA LEU A 343 29.13 -20.25 11.60
C LEU A 343 27.65 -20.56 11.26
N GLY A 344 27.32 -20.53 9.97
CA GLY A 344 25.96 -20.81 9.46
C GLY A 344 25.05 -19.61 9.22
N ALA A 345 25.53 -18.37 9.39
CA ALA A 345 24.79 -17.20 8.88
C ALA A 345 24.86 -17.16 7.34
N PRO A 346 23.78 -16.80 6.63
CA PRO A 346 23.83 -16.65 5.18
C PRO A 346 24.77 -15.51 4.81
N ASP A 347 25.56 -15.70 3.75
CA ASP A 347 26.49 -14.72 3.18
C ASP A 347 25.88 -13.93 2.00
N ARG A 348 24.70 -14.36 1.56
CA ARG A 348 23.92 -13.77 0.46
C ARG A 348 22.52 -13.39 0.94
N GLY A 349 21.97 -12.34 0.35
CA GLY A 349 20.64 -11.84 0.71
C GLY A 349 20.15 -10.78 -0.27
N GLY A 350 19.12 -11.11 -1.03
CA GLY A 350 18.49 -10.17 -1.95
C GLY A 350 17.66 -9.09 -1.25
N PRO A 351 17.42 -7.93 -1.91
CA PRO A 351 16.45 -6.97 -1.43
C PRO A 351 15.07 -7.60 -1.19
N PRO A 352 14.33 -7.11 -0.19
CA PRO A 352 13.05 -7.68 0.22
C PRO A 352 11.98 -7.52 -0.86
N ALA A 353 11.19 -8.57 -1.09
CA ALA A 353 10.15 -8.58 -2.12
C ALA A 353 9.22 -7.35 -2.07
N LEU A 354 9.05 -6.73 -3.23
CA LEU A 354 8.15 -5.61 -3.46
C LEU A 354 6.69 -6.09 -3.53
N ARG A 355 5.78 -5.14 -3.39
CA ARG A 355 4.33 -5.39 -3.43
C ARG A 355 3.67 -4.44 -4.40
N SER A 356 2.76 -4.97 -5.21
CA SER A 356 1.86 -4.22 -6.07
C SER A 356 0.73 -3.64 -5.23
N ALA A 357 0.54 -2.32 -5.28
CA ALA A 357 -0.49 -1.65 -4.49
C ALA A 357 -1.70 -1.21 -5.34
N GLY A 358 -1.54 -0.97 -6.64
CA GLY A 358 -2.54 -0.28 -7.46
C GLY A 358 -1.89 0.90 -8.17
N PHE A 359 -2.57 2.03 -8.27
CA PHE A 359 -1.99 3.30 -8.71
C PHE A 359 -2.06 4.33 -7.58
N SER A 360 -0.90 4.79 -7.13
CA SER A 360 -0.73 5.93 -6.23
C SER A 360 -0.29 7.15 -7.04
N VAL A 361 -1.00 8.27 -6.90
CA VAL A 361 -0.61 9.52 -7.56
C VAL A 361 -0.02 10.45 -6.51
N SER A 362 1.27 10.75 -6.61
CA SER A 362 2.03 11.58 -5.67
C SER A 362 2.35 12.95 -6.27
N VAL A 363 2.36 13.98 -5.41
CA VAL A 363 2.76 15.35 -5.74
C VAL A 363 4.01 15.68 -4.95
N ALA A 364 5.10 15.98 -5.65
CA ALA A 364 6.33 16.45 -5.01
C ALA A 364 6.09 17.75 -4.22
N ASP A 365 6.70 17.87 -3.05
CA ASP A 365 6.64 19.05 -2.17
C ASP A 365 5.21 19.46 -1.76
N ARG A 366 4.29 18.49 -1.68
CA ARG A 366 2.90 18.72 -1.25
C ARG A 366 2.80 19.39 0.13
N ALA A 367 3.76 19.14 1.02
CA ALA A 367 3.82 19.77 2.33
C ALA A 367 3.99 21.29 2.24
N ALA A 368 4.82 21.78 1.32
CA ALA A 368 5.01 23.21 1.07
C ALA A 368 3.72 23.86 0.55
N ASP A 369 3.01 23.16 -0.34
CA ASP A 369 1.73 23.61 -0.88
C ASP A 369 0.66 23.73 0.22
N LEU A 370 0.54 22.72 1.09
CA LEU A 370 -0.41 22.76 2.19
C LEU A 370 -0.06 23.84 3.23
N TRP A 371 1.23 24.01 3.53
CA TRP A 371 1.68 25.04 4.47
C TRP A 371 1.27 26.45 4.01
N LYS A 372 1.49 26.77 2.72
CA LYS A 372 1.04 28.04 2.12
C LYS A 372 -0.49 28.17 2.12
N THR A 373 -1.19 27.07 1.88
CA THR A 373 -2.66 27.05 1.91
C THR A 373 -3.19 27.37 3.32
N ILE A 374 -2.59 26.79 4.37
CA ILE A 374 -2.97 27.05 5.76
C ILE A 374 -2.80 28.53 6.11
N ASP A 375 -1.68 29.14 5.72
CA ASP A 375 -1.41 30.56 5.96
C ASP A 375 -2.43 31.46 5.23
N GLY A 376 -2.66 31.19 3.94
CA GLY A 376 -3.66 31.91 3.14
C GLY A 376 -5.07 31.82 3.71
N GLN A 377 -5.51 30.64 4.16
CA GLN A 377 -6.82 30.46 4.80
C GLN A 377 -6.95 31.24 6.11
N GLY A 378 -5.86 31.35 6.89
CA GLY A 378 -5.83 32.20 8.07
C GLY A 378 -6.00 33.69 7.73
N ALA A 379 -5.31 34.17 6.69
CA ALA A 379 -5.46 35.56 6.23
C ALA A 379 -6.90 35.86 5.74
N LEU A 380 -7.55 34.93 5.04
CA LEU A 380 -8.96 35.04 4.66
C LEU A 380 -9.88 35.10 5.88
N HIS A 381 -9.61 34.28 6.90
CA HIS A 381 -10.37 34.31 8.14
C HIS A 381 -10.27 35.66 8.83
N ASP A 382 -9.05 36.18 9.00
CA ASP A 382 -8.77 37.45 9.67
C ASP A 382 -9.42 38.63 8.92
N ALA A 383 -9.43 38.61 7.58
CA ALA A 383 -10.10 39.65 6.78
C ALA A 383 -11.63 39.66 6.98
N VAL A 384 -12.27 38.50 7.10
CA VAL A 384 -13.72 38.42 7.38
C VAL A 384 -14.01 38.91 8.80
N GLU A 385 -13.23 38.49 9.80
CA GLU A 385 -13.42 38.93 11.19
C GLU A 385 -13.12 40.43 11.38
N GLY A 386 -12.13 40.95 10.65
CA GLY A 386 -11.73 42.36 10.64
C GLY A 386 -12.67 43.29 9.86
N GLY A 387 -13.73 42.76 9.25
CA GLY A 387 -14.72 43.56 8.51
C GLY A 387 -14.27 44.00 7.10
N THR A 388 -13.20 43.42 6.56
CA THR A 388 -12.70 43.69 5.20
C THR A 388 -13.03 42.58 4.21
N GLY A 389 -13.94 41.67 4.56
CA GLY A 389 -14.30 40.50 3.76
C GLY A 389 -14.83 40.83 2.35
N ASP A 390 -15.52 41.96 2.17
CA ASP A 390 -16.03 42.39 0.86
C ASP A 390 -14.92 42.83 -0.12
N SER A 391 -13.71 43.04 0.39
CA SER A 391 -12.53 43.38 -0.42
C SER A 391 -11.74 42.14 -0.87
N LEU A 392 -12.10 40.95 -0.39
CA LEU A 392 -11.44 39.71 -0.76
C LEU A 392 -11.65 39.39 -2.24
N LEU A 393 -10.62 38.83 -2.86
CA LEU A 393 -10.66 38.23 -4.20
C LEU A 393 -10.29 36.75 -4.08
N LEU A 394 -11.26 35.89 -4.36
CA LEU A 394 -11.13 34.43 -4.29
C LEU A 394 -10.79 33.88 -5.67
N HIS A 395 -9.80 32.99 -5.72
CA HIS A 395 -9.38 32.26 -6.90
C HIS A 395 -9.82 30.80 -6.83
N ALA A 396 -9.59 30.04 -7.90
CA ALA A 396 -9.99 28.64 -7.98
C ALA A 396 -9.48 27.79 -6.79
N GLU A 397 -8.32 28.12 -6.23
CA GLU A 397 -7.71 27.50 -5.06
C GLU A 397 -8.61 27.57 -3.82
N GLU A 398 -9.15 28.74 -3.49
CA GLU A 398 -10.03 28.94 -2.34
C GLU A 398 -11.43 28.35 -2.55
N LEU A 399 -11.83 28.16 -3.80
CA LEU A 399 -13.17 27.66 -4.17
C LEU A 399 -13.22 26.13 -4.30
N THR A 400 -12.09 25.44 -4.18
CA THR A 400 -12.00 23.98 -4.38
C THR A 400 -12.06 23.24 -3.07
N ARG A 401 -13.00 22.30 -2.97
CA ARG A 401 -13.14 21.38 -1.84
C ARG A 401 -12.27 20.14 -1.99
N GLY A 402 -12.20 19.58 -3.19
CA GLY A 402 -11.59 18.27 -3.40
C GLY A 402 -11.57 17.82 -4.85
N LEU A 403 -11.44 16.50 -5.04
CA LEU A 403 -11.24 15.86 -6.33
C LEU A 403 -12.24 14.73 -6.57
N ARG A 404 -12.57 14.50 -7.83
CA ARG A 404 -13.17 13.26 -8.34
C ARG A 404 -12.24 12.62 -9.34
N VAL A 405 -11.69 11.47 -8.98
CA VAL A 405 -10.77 10.70 -9.82
C VAL A 405 -11.53 9.82 -10.80
N ASP A 406 -11.11 9.85 -12.06
CA ASP A 406 -11.55 8.93 -13.10
C ASP A 406 -10.36 8.15 -13.64
N VAL A 407 -10.64 6.92 -14.09
CA VAL A 407 -9.68 6.03 -14.75
C VAL A 407 -10.18 5.72 -16.16
N LEU A 408 -9.28 5.77 -17.13
CA LEU A 408 -9.52 5.26 -18.47
C LEU A 408 -9.27 3.75 -18.45
N ASP A 409 -10.35 2.96 -18.40
CA ASP A 409 -10.30 1.52 -18.57
C ASP A 409 -10.22 1.23 -20.08
N PRO A 410 -9.18 0.50 -20.56
CA PRO A 410 -8.97 0.27 -21.98
C PRO A 410 -10.14 -0.45 -22.67
N ALA A 411 -10.96 -1.19 -21.93
CA ALA A 411 -12.12 -1.91 -22.47
C ALA A 411 -13.44 -1.15 -22.32
N ALA A 412 -13.51 -0.13 -21.46
CA ALA A 412 -14.78 0.48 -21.03
C ALA A 412 -14.80 2.02 -21.14
N GLY A 413 -13.67 2.65 -21.46
CA GLY A 413 -13.51 4.10 -21.50
C GLY A 413 -13.37 4.71 -20.10
N TRP A 414 -13.61 6.02 -20.00
CA TRP A 414 -13.53 6.74 -18.74
C TRP A 414 -14.58 6.22 -17.74
N ARG A 415 -14.14 5.97 -16.51
CA ARG A 415 -14.95 5.52 -15.38
C ARG A 415 -14.59 6.33 -14.14
N SER A 416 -15.59 6.98 -13.55
CA SER A 416 -15.44 7.67 -12.26
C SER A 416 -15.32 6.66 -11.13
N LEU A 417 -14.32 6.86 -10.26
CA LEU A 417 -14.12 6.05 -9.05
C LEU A 417 -15.05 6.46 -7.90
N HIS A 418 -15.83 7.53 -8.09
CA HIS A 418 -16.61 8.16 -7.03
C HIS A 418 -18.12 7.94 -7.14
N ARG A 419 -18.62 7.34 -8.23
CA ARG A 419 -20.05 7.01 -8.42
C ARG A 419 -20.55 6.10 -7.32
N ARG A 420 -21.65 6.48 -6.67
CA ARG A 420 -22.26 5.76 -5.55
C ARG A 420 -23.77 5.95 -5.51
N VAL A 421 -24.45 4.99 -4.88
CA VAL A 421 -25.88 5.08 -4.55
C VAL A 421 -26.00 5.36 -3.04
N PRO A 422 -26.56 6.52 -2.64
CA PRO A 422 -26.70 6.89 -1.24
C PRO A 422 -27.93 6.25 -0.59
N SER A 423 -27.80 5.85 0.68
CA SER A 423 -28.90 5.49 1.56
C SER A 423 -28.71 6.20 2.90
N LEU A 424 -29.64 7.11 3.21
CA LEU A 424 -29.59 7.96 4.39
C LEU A 424 -30.70 7.59 5.38
N THR A 425 -30.38 7.65 6.67
CA THR A 425 -31.37 7.54 7.74
C THR A 425 -31.17 8.66 8.75
N LEU A 426 -32.26 9.11 9.36
CA LEU A 426 -32.27 10.15 10.37
C LEU A 426 -32.85 9.59 11.67
N LYS A 427 -32.12 9.78 12.77
CA LYS A 427 -32.58 9.51 14.12
C LYS A 427 -33.38 10.71 14.61
N THR A 428 -34.66 10.49 14.84
CA THR A 428 -35.60 11.47 15.40
C THR A 428 -35.95 11.09 16.85
N ALA A 429 -36.76 11.92 17.51
CA ALA A 429 -37.27 11.61 18.85
C ALA A 429 -38.15 10.33 18.88
N THR A 430 -38.72 9.93 17.74
CA THR A 430 -39.67 8.81 17.62
C THR A 430 -39.05 7.52 17.07
N GLY A 431 -37.80 7.55 16.59
CA GLY A 431 -37.12 6.37 16.05
C GLY A 431 -36.06 6.72 15.00
N VAL A 432 -35.68 5.75 14.16
CA VAL A 432 -34.82 5.95 13.00
C VAL A 432 -35.69 5.82 11.74
N GLU A 433 -35.69 6.84 10.90
CA GLU A 433 -36.48 6.87 9.66
C GLU A 433 -35.60 7.04 8.41
N PRO A 434 -35.98 6.51 7.24
CA PRO A 434 -35.30 6.80 5.98
C PRO A 434 -35.37 8.28 5.64
N LEU A 435 -34.26 8.84 5.18
CA LEU A 435 -34.19 10.20 4.65
C LEU A 435 -33.95 10.13 3.14
N ASP A 436 -34.79 10.82 2.36
CA ASP A 436 -34.57 10.95 0.92
C ASP A 436 -33.24 11.69 0.67
N PRO A 437 -32.26 11.06 0.00
CA PRO A 437 -31.00 11.72 -0.36
C PRO A 437 -31.15 12.82 -1.42
N GLY A 438 -32.31 12.89 -2.10
CA GLY A 438 -32.57 13.84 -3.19
C GLY A 438 -31.97 13.42 -4.54
N THR A 439 -31.16 12.37 -4.58
CA THR A 439 -30.61 11.79 -5.81
C THR A 439 -30.58 10.26 -5.74
N LYS A 440 -30.82 9.58 -6.87
CA LYS A 440 -30.69 8.10 -6.95
C LYS A 440 -29.25 7.65 -7.12
N GLU A 441 -28.42 8.53 -7.69
CA GLU A 441 -27.02 8.30 -7.97
C GLU A 441 -26.27 9.62 -7.80
N GLU A 442 -25.11 9.58 -7.15
CA GLU A 442 -24.25 10.73 -6.97
C GLU A 442 -22.77 10.34 -7.07
N GLU A 443 -21.89 11.33 -6.96
CA GLU A 443 -20.46 11.12 -6.84
C GLU A 443 -19.95 11.65 -5.50
N GLY A 444 -19.20 10.83 -4.78
CA GLY A 444 -18.46 11.30 -3.61
C GLY A 444 -17.33 12.28 -3.97
N VAL A 445 -16.62 12.77 -2.96
CA VAL A 445 -15.50 13.69 -3.12
C VAL A 445 -14.31 13.17 -2.32
N LEU A 446 -13.13 13.20 -2.93
CA LEU A 446 -11.87 13.01 -2.24
C LEU A 446 -11.39 14.36 -1.71
N THR A 447 -11.28 14.49 -0.39
CA THR A 447 -10.75 15.69 0.27
C THR A 447 -9.33 15.44 0.80
N ALA A 448 -8.56 16.51 0.94
CA ALA A 448 -7.25 16.43 1.56
C ALA A 448 -7.40 16.22 3.08
N SER A 449 -6.63 15.28 3.63
CA SER A 449 -6.61 14.97 5.06
C SER A 449 -5.18 14.97 5.59
N VAL A 450 -5.01 15.49 6.80
CA VAL A 450 -3.78 15.41 7.59
C VAL A 450 -4.05 14.66 8.88
N THR A 451 -3.03 14.01 9.42
CA THR A 451 -3.11 13.38 10.74
C THR A 451 -2.19 14.10 11.73
N SER A 452 -2.50 14.00 13.01
CA SER A 452 -1.62 14.46 14.09
C SER A 452 -1.62 13.44 15.22
N PRO A 453 -0.58 13.41 16.07
CA PRO A 453 -0.56 12.54 17.24
C PRO A 453 -1.80 12.76 18.12
N SER A 454 -2.36 11.67 18.66
CA SER A 454 -3.48 11.74 19.60
C SER A 454 -3.03 11.91 21.06
N ASP A 455 -1.74 11.72 21.32
CA ASP A 455 -1.08 12.06 22.57
C ASP A 455 -0.37 13.43 22.42
N PRO A 456 -0.86 14.50 23.07
CA PRO A 456 -0.22 15.82 23.01
C PRO A 456 1.24 15.82 23.48
N ALA A 457 1.64 14.87 24.34
CA ALA A 457 3.03 14.75 24.79
C ALA A 457 3.98 14.27 23.67
N LYS A 458 3.44 13.74 22.56
CA LYS A 458 4.18 13.32 21.36
C LYS A 458 4.28 14.41 20.29
N GLY A 459 3.91 15.64 20.65
CA GLY A 459 3.92 16.81 19.77
C GLY A 459 2.61 17.01 19.01
N ASP A 460 2.52 18.15 18.35
CA ASP A 460 1.36 18.59 17.58
C ASP A 460 1.67 18.71 16.09
N ASP A 461 2.78 18.21 15.58
CA ASP A 461 3.09 18.25 14.15
C ASP A 461 1.99 17.58 13.30
N LEU A 462 1.70 18.15 12.14
CA LEU A 462 0.83 17.58 11.11
C LEU A 462 1.61 16.59 10.24
N TYR A 463 0.97 15.50 9.84
CA TYR A 463 1.53 14.49 8.96
C TYR A 463 0.74 14.49 7.66
N LEU A 464 1.45 14.78 6.57
CA LEU A 464 0.90 14.84 5.23
C LEU A 464 1.73 13.94 4.31
N HIS A 465 1.11 12.92 3.74
CA HIS A 465 1.74 12.08 2.74
C HIS A 465 1.75 12.78 1.36
N GLU A 466 2.78 12.61 0.54
CA GLU A 466 2.83 13.22 -0.81
C GLU A 466 1.79 12.61 -1.78
N THR A 467 1.44 11.34 -1.58
CA THR A 467 0.34 10.68 -2.30
C THR A 467 -0.98 11.43 -2.10
N LEU A 468 -1.56 11.94 -3.19
CA LEU A 468 -2.89 12.54 -3.24
C LEU A 468 -3.98 11.49 -3.07
N PHE A 469 -3.88 10.39 -3.81
CA PHE A 469 -4.83 9.27 -3.76
C PHE A 469 -4.18 7.97 -4.19
N HIS A 470 -4.83 6.88 -3.79
CA HIS A 470 -4.42 5.52 -4.10
C HIS A 470 -5.62 4.71 -4.58
N TRP A 471 -5.53 4.14 -5.79
CA TRP A 471 -6.57 3.30 -6.38
C TRP A 471 -6.09 1.87 -6.61
N SER A 472 -6.73 0.90 -5.93
CA SER A 472 -6.36 -0.53 -5.96
C SER A 472 -7.38 -1.40 -6.70
N GLY A 473 -8.11 -0.83 -7.66
CA GLY A 473 -9.15 -1.55 -8.43
C GLY A 473 -10.52 -1.55 -7.76
N TRP A 474 -10.87 -0.51 -7.00
CA TRP A 474 -12.20 -0.36 -6.39
C TRP A 474 -12.64 1.11 -6.33
N SER A 475 -13.85 1.38 -5.89
CA SER A 475 -14.33 2.75 -5.66
C SER A 475 -13.49 3.46 -4.60
N LEU A 476 -13.28 4.77 -4.79
CA LEU A 476 -12.70 5.67 -3.80
C LEU A 476 -13.76 6.34 -2.90
N SER A 477 -15.05 6.10 -3.17
CA SER A 477 -16.17 6.65 -2.39
C SER A 477 -17.04 5.58 -1.73
N VAL A 478 -16.79 4.30 -2.02
CA VAL A 478 -17.54 3.16 -1.47
C VAL A 478 -16.57 2.12 -0.97
N GLU A 479 -16.76 1.68 0.26
CA GLU A 479 -15.91 0.67 0.89
C GLU A 479 -16.03 -0.68 0.17
N ARG A 480 -14.95 -1.47 0.19
CA ARG A 480 -15.02 -2.85 -0.28
C ARG A 480 -15.93 -3.66 0.66
N PRO A 481 -16.87 -4.46 0.13
CA PRO A 481 -17.63 -5.39 0.95
C PRO A 481 -16.70 -6.32 1.73
N GLY A 482 -16.93 -6.45 3.03
CA GLY A 482 -16.11 -7.29 3.89
C GLY A 482 -16.28 -6.96 5.35
N LYS A 483 -15.83 -7.87 6.20
CA LYS A 483 -15.77 -7.64 7.64
C LYS A 483 -14.46 -6.95 8.03
N ARG A 484 -14.48 -6.21 9.13
CA ARG A 484 -13.31 -5.51 9.68
C ARG A 484 -12.76 -6.27 10.87
N VAL A 485 -11.47 -6.10 11.15
CA VAL A 485 -10.92 -6.48 12.46
C VAL A 485 -11.60 -5.56 13.50
N ASP A 486 -12.06 -6.14 14.60
CA ASP A 486 -12.72 -5.37 15.65
C ASP A 486 -11.75 -4.34 16.28
N ARG A 487 -12.30 -3.38 17.02
CA ARG A 487 -11.52 -2.30 17.66
C ARG A 487 -10.47 -2.81 18.65
N VAL A 488 -10.59 -4.04 19.13
CA VAL A 488 -9.70 -4.65 20.13
C VAL A 488 -8.61 -5.51 19.46
N GLY A 489 -8.71 -5.75 18.15
CA GLY A 489 -7.72 -6.52 17.39
C GLY A 489 -7.83 -8.04 17.55
N HIS A 490 -8.93 -8.55 18.11
CA HIS A 490 -9.09 -9.96 18.48
C HIS A 490 -10.27 -10.65 17.77
N GLY A 491 -11.15 -9.89 17.12
CA GLY A 491 -12.34 -10.39 16.46
C GLY A 491 -12.54 -9.82 15.06
N ILE A 492 -13.55 -10.34 14.36
CA ILE A 492 -13.99 -9.87 13.05
C ILE A 492 -15.44 -9.38 13.20
N ALA A 493 -15.70 -8.13 12.87
CA ALA A 493 -17.00 -7.47 13.01
C ALA A 493 -17.51 -6.90 11.69
N ASP A 494 -18.82 -6.74 11.58
CA ASP A 494 -19.42 -6.04 10.44
C ASP A 494 -19.12 -4.53 10.52
N SER A 495 -19.09 -3.88 9.35
CA SER A 495 -18.84 -2.45 9.24
C SER A 495 -20.11 -1.68 9.55
N ASP A 496 -20.31 -1.30 10.81
CA ASP A 496 -21.46 -0.50 11.22
C ASP A 496 -21.11 0.99 11.34
N ASN A 497 -21.90 1.85 10.70
CA ASN A 497 -21.88 3.30 10.88
C ASN A 497 -23.18 3.77 11.57
N PRO A 498 -23.31 3.59 12.89
CA PRO A 498 -24.56 3.88 13.57
C PRO A 498 -24.87 5.39 13.55
N ALA A 499 -26.16 5.75 13.48
CA ALA A 499 -26.70 7.11 13.63
C ALA A 499 -26.57 7.66 15.07
N ALA A 500 -25.39 7.48 15.67
CA ALA A 500 -25.08 7.86 17.05
C ALA A 500 -24.34 9.22 17.14
N ASN A 501 -24.20 9.94 16.02
CA ASN A 501 -23.68 11.30 16.01
C ASN A 501 -24.77 12.30 16.46
N ALA A 502 -24.35 13.49 16.86
CA ALA A 502 -25.24 14.53 17.38
C ALA A 502 -26.24 15.08 16.35
N LEU A 503 -26.04 14.83 15.05
CA LEU A 503 -26.99 15.15 13.98
C LEU A 503 -28.07 14.08 13.77
N GLY A 504 -27.87 12.88 14.34
CA GLY A 504 -28.73 11.73 14.09
C GLY A 504 -28.69 11.21 12.64
N LEU A 505 -27.83 11.73 11.77
CA LEU A 505 -27.75 11.33 10.37
C LEU A 505 -26.80 10.14 10.21
N ALA A 506 -27.26 9.04 9.64
CA ALA A 506 -26.40 7.95 9.17
C ALA A 506 -26.47 7.84 7.64
N SER A 507 -25.33 7.50 7.05
CA SER A 507 -25.16 7.31 5.62
C SER A 507 -24.49 5.98 5.32
N THR A 508 -25.06 5.23 4.38
CA THR A 508 -24.44 4.07 3.76
C THR A 508 -24.43 4.26 2.25
N TYR A 509 -23.41 3.71 1.59
CA TYR A 509 -23.23 3.86 0.15
C TYR A 509 -22.96 2.52 -0.49
N SER A 510 -23.52 2.30 -1.68
CA SER A 510 -23.23 1.13 -2.51
C SER A 510 -22.70 1.54 -3.88
N VAL A 511 -21.94 0.65 -4.52
CA VAL A 511 -21.40 0.89 -5.86
C VAL A 511 -22.51 0.87 -6.90
N VAL A 512 -22.44 1.75 -7.88
CA VAL A 512 -23.37 1.71 -9.02
C VAL A 512 -23.06 0.46 -9.86
N ALA A 513 -24.06 -0.35 -10.18
CA ALA A 513 -23.88 -1.58 -10.94
C ALA A 513 -23.16 -1.31 -12.28
N GLY A 514 -22.12 -2.09 -12.57
CA GLY A 514 -21.32 -1.96 -13.81
C GLY A 514 -20.42 -0.71 -13.90
N SER A 515 -20.32 0.10 -12.84
CA SER A 515 -19.53 1.34 -12.86
C SER A 515 -18.04 1.16 -12.57
N LEU A 516 -17.64 0.06 -11.93
CA LEU A 516 -16.26 -0.13 -11.47
C LEU A 516 -15.31 -0.46 -12.64
N PRO A 517 -14.18 0.26 -12.80
CA PRO A 517 -13.15 -0.11 -13.75
C PRO A 517 -12.37 -1.35 -13.31
N ARG A 518 -11.90 -2.14 -14.27
CA ARG A 518 -11.10 -3.34 -14.00
C ARG A 518 -9.63 -2.99 -13.86
N LEU A 519 -8.97 -3.52 -12.84
CA LEU A 519 -7.51 -3.43 -12.68
C LEU A 519 -6.87 -4.78 -13.05
N ARG A 520 -6.05 -4.80 -14.10
CA ARG A 520 -5.44 -6.02 -14.66
C ARG A 520 -3.96 -5.83 -14.94
N PHE A 521 -3.15 -6.82 -14.61
CA PHE A 521 -1.73 -6.79 -14.96
C PHE A 521 -1.55 -6.83 -16.48
N GLY A 522 -0.60 -6.04 -16.98
CA GLY A 522 -0.32 -5.85 -18.40
C GLY A 522 -1.27 -4.87 -19.12
N ALA A 523 -2.44 -4.55 -18.54
CA ALA A 523 -3.33 -3.54 -19.09
C ALA A 523 -2.80 -2.12 -18.81
N ARG A 524 -3.16 -1.18 -19.68
CA ARG A 524 -2.66 0.20 -19.67
C ARG A 524 -3.78 1.17 -19.32
N TYR A 525 -3.46 2.15 -18.48
CA TYR A 525 -4.43 3.05 -17.86
C TYR A 525 -3.98 4.51 -17.98
N ARG A 526 -4.96 5.42 -17.93
CA ARG A 526 -4.74 6.84 -17.68
C ARG A 526 -5.62 7.28 -16.52
N LEU A 527 -5.13 8.21 -15.71
CA LEU A 527 -5.90 8.79 -14.60
C LEU A 527 -6.13 10.28 -14.86
N ARG A 528 -7.29 10.79 -14.46
CA ARG A 528 -7.57 12.23 -14.41
C ARG A 528 -8.30 12.58 -13.12
N ALA A 529 -8.21 13.82 -12.68
CA ALA A 529 -8.87 14.29 -11.47
C ALA A 529 -9.67 15.56 -11.76
N ARG A 530 -11.01 15.46 -11.72
CA ARG A 530 -11.92 16.60 -11.84
C ARG A 530 -11.95 17.38 -10.52
N LEU A 531 -11.93 18.69 -10.60
CA LEU A 531 -12.01 19.57 -9.44
C LEU A 531 -13.45 19.63 -8.93
N VAL A 532 -13.61 19.60 -7.61
CA VAL A 532 -14.90 19.75 -6.93
C VAL A 532 -14.92 21.07 -6.18
N ASP A 533 -15.91 21.92 -6.45
CA ASP A 533 -16.08 23.20 -5.75
C ASP A 533 -16.71 23.03 -4.35
N LEU A 534 -16.83 24.13 -3.60
CA LEU A 534 -17.44 24.14 -2.25
C LEU A 534 -18.91 23.69 -2.25
N ALA A 535 -19.64 23.85 -3.36
CA ALA A 535 -21.03 23.42 -3.52
C ALA A 535 -21.19 21.97 -4.04
N GLY A 536 -20.07 21.25 -4.20
CA GLY A 536 -20.05 19.87 -4.70
C GLY A 536 -20.22 19.73 -6.21
N ASN A 537 -20.12 20.83 -6.97
CA ASN A 537 -20.13 20.80 -8.42
C ASN A 537 -18.77 20.37 -8.95
N SER A 538 -18.79 19.72 -10.11
CA SER A 538 -17.62 19.26 -10.85
C SER A 538 -18.04 19.11 -12.30
N LEU A 539 -17.08 19.04 -13.22
CA LEU A 539 -17.34 18.54 -14.57
C LEU A 539 -18.08 17.20 -14.52
N PRO A 540 -18.94 16.89 -15.50
CA PRO A 540 -19.65 15.62 -15.53
C PRO A 540 -18.70 14.43 -15.78
N TRP A 541 -18.99 13.28 -15.17
CA TRP A 541 -18.18 12.07 -15.35
C TRP A 541 -18.25 11.51 -16.77
N SER A 542 -19.26 11.89 -17.55
CA SER A 542 -19.40 11.59 -18.97
C SER A 542 -18.47 12.41 -19.87
N SER A 543 -17.73 13.39 -19.33
CA SER A 543 -16.74 14.14 -20.10
C SER A 543 -15.71 13.20 -20.74
N SER A 544 -15.37 13.43 -22.01
CA SER A 544 -14.33 12.70 -22.73
C SER A 544 -12.95 13.35 -22.64
N ASP A 545 -12.84 14.54 -22.02
CA ASP A 545 -11.59 15.30 -21.98
C ASP A 545 -10.48 14.58 -21.23
N ALA A 546 -9.30 14.53 -21.84
CA ALA A 546 -8.09 13.89 -21.33
C ALA A 546 -6.88 14.84 -21.34
N SER A 547 -7.11 16.16 -21.50
CA SER A 547 -6.11 17.22 -21.62
C SER A 547 -5.18 17.34 -20.41
N ALA A 548 -5.69 17.00 -19.22
CA ALA A 548 -5.00 17.03 -17.93
C ALA A 548 -4.77 15.63 -17.33
N ALA A 549 -4.98 14.56 -18.10
CA ALA A 549 -4.78 13.20 -17.64
C ALA A 549 -3.28 12.82 -17.64
N THR A 550 -2.92 11.84 -16.81
CA THR A 550 -1.58 11.25 -16.80
C THR A 550 -1.21 10.71 -18.19
N PRO A 551 0.09 10.52 -18.46
CA PRO A 551 0.53 9.59 -19.50
C PRO A 551 -0.09 8.20 -19.30
N GLU A 552 -0.05 7.38 -20.34
CA GLU A 552 -0.52 6.00 -20.27
C GLU A 552 0.48 5.13 -19.52
N VAL A 553 0.03 4.46 -18.46
CA VAL A 553 0.87 3.65 -17.56
C VAL A 553 0.35 2.21 -17.51
N PRO A 554 1.20 1.19 -17.70
CA PRO A 554 0.81 -0.21 -17.52
C PRO A 554 0.64 -0.54 -16.03
N TYR A 555 -0.32 -1.38 -15.66
CA TYR A 555 -0.36 -1.95 -14.31
C TYR A 555 0.44 -3.26 -14.27
N LEU A 556 1.43 -3.39 -13.38
CA LEU A 556 2.39 -4.50 -13.35
C LEU A 556 2.53 -5.12 -11.95
N ARG A 557 2.86 -6.41 -11.92
CA ARG A 557 3.08 -7.21 -10.71
C ARG A 557 4.52 -7.06 -10.24
N PHE A 558 4.73 -6.61 -9.00
CA PHE A 558 6.05 -6.45 -8.39
C PHE A 558 6.43 -7.57 -7.42
N GLU A 559 5.46 -8.37 -6.98
CA GLU A 559 5.74 -9.59 -6.23
C GLU A 559 6.40 -10.64 -7.15
N PRO A 560 7.49 -11.30 -6.72
CA PRO A 560 8.02 -12.44 -7.45
C PRO A 560 7.00 -13.59 -7.49
N VAL A 561 7.21 -14.55 -8.41
CA VAL A 561 6.52 -15.85 -8.39
C VAL A 561 7.27 -16.74 -7.39
N PRO A 562 6.66 -17.09 -6.24
CA PRO A 562 7.37 -17.83 -5.20
C PRO A 562 7.85 -19.20 -5.68
N ALA A 563 8.87 -19.74 -5.02
CA ALA A 563 9.26 -21.13 -5.22
C ALA A 563 8.07 -22.10 -4.95
N PRO A 564 8.09 -23.31 -5.54
CA PRO A 564 7.06 -24.31 -5.30
C PRO A 564 6.86 -24.64 -3.81
N THR A 565 5.61 -24.88 -3.45
CA THR A 565 5.25 -25.34 -2.11
C THR A 565 5.59 -26.82 -1.99
N LEU A 566 6.31 -27.19 -0.94
CA LEU A 566 6.60 -28.58 -0.63
C LEU A 566 5.57 -29.12 0.36
N SER A 567 5.23 -30.39 0.24
CA SER A 567 4.58 -31.15 1.29
C SER A 567 5.38 -32.40 1.60
N ARG A 568 5.22 -32.87 2.83
CA ARG A 568 5.71 -34.19 3.22
C ARG A 568 4.64 -35.21 2.81
N GLU A 569 5.03 -36.47 2.65
CA GLU A 569 4.07 -37.56 2.37
C GLU A 569 4.01 -38.60 3.49
N ALA A 570 4.94 -38.50 4.45
CA ALA A 570 5.03 -39.35 5.63
C ALA A 570 5.48 -38.55 6.86
N ALA A 571 5.36 -39.13 8.05
CA ALA A 571 5.79 -38.51 9.31
C ALA A 571 7.33 -38.33 9.42
N PRO A 572 7.81 -37.42 10.29
CA PRO A 572 9.18 -37.29 10.75
C PRO A 572 10.04 -38.52 10.73
N ARG A 573 11.17 -38.59 10.03
CA ARG A 573 12.24 -39.50 10.49
C ARG A 573 13.39 -38.68 11.09
N PRO A 574 14.18 -39.23 12.02
CA PRO A 574 15.26 -38.47 12.66
C PRO A 574 16.20 -37.81 11.64
N GLY A 575 16.36 -36.48 11.70
CA GLY A 575 17.16 -35.72 10.74
C GLY A 575 16.46 -35.34 9.42
N GLU A 576 15.20 -35.72 9.22
CA GLU A 576 14.37 -35.20 8.13
C GLU A 576 13.65 -33.91 8.54
N SER A 577 13.53 -33.01 7.58
CA SER A 577 12.65 -31.85 7.64
C SER A 577 11.89 -31.73 6.31
N ILE A 578 11.09 -30.68 6.12
CA ILE A 578 10.46 -30.42 4.82
C ILE A 578 11.51 -30.22 3.71
N ASP A 579 12.59 -29.50 4.02
CA ASP A 579 13.68 -29.18 3.11
C ASP A 579 14.82 -30.22 3.13
N ARG A 580 14.87 -31.11 4.13
CA ARG A 580 15.89 -32.15 4.25
C ARG A 580 15.27 -33.54 4.06
N VAL A 581 15.57 -34.16 2.93
CA VAL A 581 15.09 -35.49 2.52
C VAL A 581 16.18 -36.52 2.80
N VAL A 582 15.87 -37.53 3.62
CA VAL A 582 16.87 -38.49 4.09
C VAL A 582 16.42 -39.91 3.78
N ILE A 583 17.34 -40.71 3.22
CA ILE A 583 17.28 -42.17 3.21
C ILE A 583 18.46 -42.72 4.02
N ARG A 584 18.32 -43.92 4.58
CA ARG A 584 19.32 -44.51 5.49
C ARG A 584 19.70 -45.91 5.04
N SER A 585 20.99 -46.19 5.11
CA SER A 585 21.53 -47.55 5.07
C SER A 585 22.09 -47.91 6.44
N PHE A 586 21.62 -49.03 6.97
CA PHE A 586 22.14 -49.62 8.20
C PHE A 586 23.32 -50.54 7.85
N ASN A 587 24.54 -50.01 7.97
CA ASN A 587 25.79 -50.72 7.72
C ASN A 587 26.59 -50.88 9.02
N ALA A 588 26.15 -51.79 9.89
CA ALA A 588 26.83 -52.06 11.15
C ALA A 588 28.16 -52.80 10.94
N THR A 589 28.31 -53.50 9.80
CA THR A 589 29.52 -54.20 9.40
C THR A 589 29.93 -53.86 7.96
N PRO A 590 31.23 -53.98 7.60
CA PRO A 590 31.68 -53.70 6.22
C PRO A 590 31.02 -54.57 5.14
N ALA A 591 30.54 -55.77 5.49
CA ALA A 591 29.82 -56.61 4.54
C ALA A 591 28.44 -56.03 4.16
N GLU A 592 27.85 -55.20 5.04
CA GLU A 592 26.56 -54.54 4.83
C GLU A 592 26.69 -53.26 3.99
N ASP A 593 27.91 -52.79 3.72
CA ASP A 593 28.15 -51.66 2.82
C ASP A 593 27.67 -51.96 1.39
N ALA A 594 27.64 -53.23 0.98
CA ALA A 594 27.10 -53.66 -0.32
C ALA A 594 25.58 -53.92 -0.30
N VAL A 595 24.92 -53.92 0.86
CA VAL A 595 23.49 -54.19 0.99
C VAL A 595 22.69 -52.92 0.79
N GLY A 596 21.92 -52.83 -0.28
CA GLY A 596 21.11 -51.64 -0.58
C GLY A 596 19.93 -51.47 0.38
N THR A 597 19.58 -50.21 0.67
CA THR A 597 18.38 -49.86 1.43
C THR A 597 17.15 -49.88 0.53
N ALA A 598 16.04 -50.43 1.05
CA ALA A 598 14.72 -50.27 0.44
C ALA A 598 14.05 -48.95 0.88
N GLU A 599 14.73 -48.17 1.73
CA GLU A 599 14.20 -46.90 2.24
C GLU A 599 14.08 -45.88 1.11
N THR A 600 12.88 -45.32 0.95
CA THR A 600 12.64 -44.15 0.11
C THR A 600 12.16 -42.97 0.97
N SER A 601 12.29 -41.77 0.43
CA SER A 601 11.68 -40.57 1.02
C SER A 601 11.17 -39.67 -0.09
N ALA A 602 9.96 -39.15 0.07
CA ALA A 602 9.29 -38.39 -0.98
C ALA A 602 8.84 -37.01 -0.48
N ARG A 603 8.84 -36.03 -1.39
CA ARG A 603 8.21 -34.72 -1.21
C ARG A 603 7.22 -34.47 -2.34
N GLY A 604 6.02 -34.06 -1.97
CA GLY A 604 5.06 -33.53 -2.93
C GLY A 604 5.46 -32.10 -3.30
N VAL A 605 5.50 -31.80 -4.60
CA VAL A 605 5.83 -30.49 -5.13
C VAL A 605 4.58 -29.90 -5.76
N PHE A 606 4.15 -28.78 -5.22
CA PHE A 606 2.94 -28.07 -5.62
C PHE A 606 3.30 -26.66 -6.12
N PRO A 607 2.60 -26.11 -7.11
CA PRO A 607 2.74 -24.70 -7.47
C PRO A 607 2.44 -23.81 -6.26
N PRO A 608 3.06 -22.63 -6.16
CA PRO A 608 2.78 -21.69 -5.09
C PRO A 608 1.30 -21.28 -5.06
N ARG A 609 0.76 -21.08 -3.85
CA ARG A 609 -0.61 -20.62 -3.65
C ARG A 609 -0.75 -19.15 -4.05
N GLY A 610 -1.82 -18.83 -4.77
CA GLY A 610 -2.25 -17.47 -5.10
C GLY A 610 -3.54 -17.08 -4.36
N ALA A 611 -3.69 -15.78 -4.08
CA ALA A 611 -4.93 -15.22 -3.55
C ALA A 611 -5.98 -15.00 -4.66
N VAL A 612 -7.26 -14.92 -4.30
CA VAL A 612 -8.36 -14.60 -5.24
C VAL A 612 -8.09 -13.29 -5.97
N LEU A 613 -7.64 -12.25 -5.26
CA LEU A 613 -7.31 -10.95 -5.85
C LEU A 613 -6.20 -11.04 -6.90
N LEU A 614 -5.19 -11.89 -6.67
CA LEU A 614 -4.11 -12.12 -7.64
C LEU A 614 -4.66 -12.78 -8.91
N ALA A 615 -5.53 -13.78 -8.76
CA ALA A 615 -6.19 -14.42 -9.89
C ALA A 615 -7.08 -13.44 -10.69
N GLU A 616 -7.80 -12.55 -10.00
CA GLU A 616 -8.60 -11.50 -10.62
C GLU A 616 -7.73 -10.52 -11.41
N GLN A 617 -6.63 -10.03 -10.83
CA GLN A 617 -5.71 -9.09 -11.49
C GLN A 617 -4.99 -9.71 -12.70
N HIS A 618 -4.77 -11.02 -12.70
CA HIS A 618 -4.29 -11.77 -13.88
C HIS A 618 -5.40 -12.11 -14.90
N GLY A 619 -6.63 -11.62 -14.69
CA GLY A 619 -7.76 -11.84 -15.59
C GLY A 619 -8.25 -13.29 -15.63
N ARG A 620 -7.84 -14.15 -14.68
CA ARG A 620 -8.23 -15.57 -14.66
C ARG A 620 -9.73 -15.78 -14.38
N LEU A 621 -10.38 -14.76 -13.85
CA LEU A 621 -11.82 -14.75 -13.58
C LEU A 621 -12.62 -14.06 -14.70
N ASP A 622 -11.97 -13.54 -15.73
CA ASP A 622 -12.66 -12.85 -16.82
C ASP A 622 -13.31 -13.86 -17.79
N GLY A 623 -14.39 -13.43 -18.43
CA GLY A 623 -15.09 -14.13 -19.50
C GLY A 623 -15.60 -13.13 -20.57
N PRO A 624 -16.33 -13.60 -21.60
CA PRO A 624 -16.75 -12.74 -22.73
C PRO A 624 -17.56 -11.50 -22.33
N GLY A 625 -18.31 -11.57 -21.22
CA GLY A 625 -19.13 -10.48 -20.69
C GLY A 625 -18.50 -9.67 -19.55
N GLY A 626 -17.20 -9.84 -19.27
CA GLY A 626 -16.52 -9.24 -18.11
C GLY A 626 -16.16 -10.26 -17.04
N VAL A 627 -16.03 -9.84 -15.78
CA VAL A 627 -15.67 -10.73 -14.67
C VAL A 627 -16.79 -11.74 -14.42
N ARG A 628 -16.47 -13.05 -14.33
CA ARG A 628 -17.42 -14.11 -14.01
C ARG A 628 -17.87 -13.99 -12.55
N GLY A 629 -19.06 -13.42 -12.35
CA GLY A 629 -19.70 -13.23 -11.05
C GLY A 629 -20.80 -14.25 -10.73
N ASP A 630 -20.83 -15.39 -11.41
CA ASP A 630 -21.86 -16.41 -11.22
C ASP A 630 -21.63 -17.25 -9.95
N ALA A 631 -22.70 -17.90 -9.48
CA ALA A 631 -22.68 -18.69 -8.26
C ALA A 631 -21.70 -19.89 -8.31
N ALA A 632 -21.47 -20.47 -9.48
CA ALA A 632 -20.54 -21.60 -9.62
C ALA A 632 -19.09 -21.12 -9.49
N THR A 633 -18.75 -19.98 -10.09
CA THR A 633 -17.44 -19.33 -9.90
C THR A 633 -17.21 -18.99 -8.42
N TYR A 634 -18.19 -18.39 -7.74
CA TYR A 634 -18.08 -18.10 -6.30
C TYR A 634 -17.91 -19.38 -5.47
N ALA A 635 -18.69 -20.43 -5.73
CA ALA A 635 -18.56 -21.71 -5.03
C ALA A 635 -17.18 -22.34 -5.21
N MET A 636 -16.61 -22.28 -6.43
CA MET A 636 -15.25 -22.72 -6.71
C MET A 636 -14.21 -21.93 -5.90
N LEU A 637 -14.30 -20.59 -5.90
CA LEU A 637 -13.38 -19.74 -5.14
C LEU A 637 -13.47 -20.02 -3.64
N ALA A 638 -14.69 -20.09 -3.08
CA ALA A 638 -14.91 -20.35 -1.67
C ALA A 638 -14.42 -21.74 -1.24
N ALA A 639 -14.64 -22.76 -2.07
CA ALA A 639 -14.12 -24.10 -1.82
C ALA A 639 -12.59 -24.12 -1.81
N ARG A 640 -11.95 -23.41 -2.75
CA ARG A 640 -10.50 -23.45 -2.89
C ARG A 640 -9.75 -22.57 -1.90
N ASP A 641 -10.31 -21.44 -1.52
CA ASP A 641 -9.65 -20.53 -0.57
C ASP A 641 -9.65 -21.06 0.86
N ARG A 642 -10.62 -21.91 1.23
CA ARG A 642 -10.66 -22.56 2.55
C ARG A 642 -9.57 -23.62 2.74
N VAL A 643 -8.99 -24.12 1.66
CA VAL A 643 -8.08 -25.26 1.73
C VAL A 643 -6.68 -24.78 2.03
N GLN A 644 -6.08 -25.31 3.08
CA GLN A 644 -4.66 -25.13 3.34
C GLN A 644 -3.86 -26.12 2.48
N PRO A 645 -2.61 -25.79 2.11
CA PRO A 645 -1.71 -26.80 1.58
C PRO A 645 -1.69 -28.01 2.52
N PRO A 646 -1.66 -29.25 2.01
CA PRO A 646 -1.65 -30.42 2.85
C PRO A 646 -0.37 -30.43 3.71
N GLU A 647 -0.47 -29.96 4.95
CA GLU A 647 0.46 -30.37 5.99
C GLU A 647 0.06 -31.79 6.39
N VAL A 648 1.02 -32.72 6.37
CA VAL A 648 0.78 -34.07 6.88
C VAL A 648 0.51 -33.93 8.37
N THR A 649 -0.76 -33.99 8.76
CA THR A 649 -1.14 -34.34 10.12
C THR A 649 -0.53 -35.72 10.39
N PRO A 650 0.30 -35.90 11.42
CA PRO A 650 0.96 -37.17 11.67
C PRO A 650 -0.09 -38.20 12.10
N THR A 651 -0.63 -38.96 11.14
CA THR A 651 -1.40 -40.16 11.46
C THR A 651 -0.41 -41.33 11.53
N PRO A 652 -0.36 -42.10 12.63
CA PRO A 652 0.70 -43.07 12.91
C PRO A 652 0.58 -44.40 12.14
N THR A 653 -0.11 -44.44 11.01
CA THR A 653 -0.33 -45.69 10.26
C THR A 653 0.73 -45.85 9.16
N PRO A 654 1.39 -47.02 9.03
CA PRO A 654 2.40 -47.21 8.02
C PRO A 654 1.82 -47.38 6.61
N ALA A 655 2.53 -46.77 5.66
CA ALA A 655 2.69 -47.19 4.26
C ALA A 655 1.47 -47.15 3.34
N GLN A 656 0.97 -45.94 3.04
CA GLN A 656 0.64 -45.57 1.67
C GLN A 656 1.07 -44.12 1.42
N PRO A 657 1.80 -43.81 0.31
CA PRO A 657 1.99 -42.42 -0.10
C PRO A 657 0.60 -41.80 -0.23
N LEU A 658 0.36 -40.66 0.42
CA LEU A 658 -0.88 -39.91 0.20
C LEU A 658 -1.03 -39.72 -1.32
N PRO A 659 -2.22 -39.97 -1.91
CA PRO A 659 -2.43 -39.60 -3.30
C PRO A 659 -2.06 -38.12 -3.44
N LEU A 660 -1.31 -37.77 -4.48
CA LEU A 660 -1.11 -36.39 -4.92
C LEU A 660 -2.51 -35.82 -5.14
N ALA A 661 -3.09 -35.23 -4.09
CA ALA A 661 -4.44 -34.71 -4.16
C ALA A 661 -4.45 -33.64 -5.24
N ALA A 662 -5.52 -33.61 -6.04
CA ALA A 662 -5.75 -32.49 -6.95
C ALA A 662 -5.62 -31.18 -6.15
N ILE A 663 -4.98 -30.16 -6.74
CA ILE A 663 -4.73 -28.91 -6.02
C ILE A 663 -6.07 -28.29 -5.63
N LEU A 664 -6.30 -28.29 -4.32
CA LEU A 664 -7.54 -27.81 -3.74
C LEU A 664 -7.50 -26.30 -3.47
N TYR A 665 -6.39 -25.60 -3.69
CA TYR A 665 -6.29 -24.14 -3.57
C TYR A 665 -6.15 -23.46 -4.95
N LEU A 666 -6.15 -22.13 -4.97
CA LEU A 666 -5.87 -21.36 -6.19
C LEU A 666 -4.34 -21.26 -6.38
N PRO A 667 -3.77 -21.79 -7.47
CA PRO A 667 -2.34 -21.65 -7.75
C PRO A 667 -2.04 -20.26 -8.32
N ASP A 668 -0.80 -19.80 -8.14
CA ASP A 668 -0.32 -18.57 -8.75
C ASP A 668 -0.47 -18.62 -10.28
N PRO A 669 -1.16 -17.65 -10.91
CA PRO A 669 -1.36 -17.60 -12.37
C PRO A 669 -0.09 -17.62 -13.22
N LEU A 670 1.06 -17.26 -12.66
CA LEU A 670 2.36 -17.22 -13.34
C LEU A 670 3.28 -18.42 -13.01
N ALA A 671 2.83 -19.38 -12.20
CA ALA A 671 3.58 -20.61 -11.95
C ALA A 671 3.26 -21.68 -13.01
N GLY A 672 3.90 -21.60 -14.17
CA GLY A 672 3.69 -22.53 -15.29
C GLY A 672 4.31 -23.91 -15.07
N GLY A 673 5.43 -23.97 -14.35
CA GLY A 673 6.13 -25.22 -14.05
C GLY A 673 7.19 -25.04 -12.97
N VAL A 674 8.07 -26.03 -12.85
CA VAL A 674 9.17 -26.05 -11.88
C VAL A 674 10.48 -26.34 -12.59
N ARG A 675 11.50 -25.51 -12.32
CA ARG A 675 12.89 -25.80 -12.65
C ARG A 675 13.57 -26.42 -11.43
N ILE A 676 14.30 -27.52 -11.65
CA ILE A 676 15.02 -28.28 -10.65
C ILE A 676 16.49 -28.35 -11.07
N ALA A 677 17.37 -27.64 -10.36
CA ALA A 677 18.80 -27.59 -10.64
C ALA A 677 19.61 -28.28 -9.53
N GLY A 678 20.80 -28.80 -9.85
CA GLY A 678 21.68 -29.49 -8.89
C GLY A 678 21.27 -30.93 -8.58
N LEU A 679 20.57 -31.61 -9.50
CA LEU A 679 20.19 -33.01 -9.33
C LEU A 679 21.43 -33.92 -9.43
N PRO A 680 21.63 -34.87 -8.50
CA PRO A 680 22.76 -35.81 -8.58
C PRO A 680 22.66 -36.65 -9.86
N GLY A 681 23.78 -36.80 -10.56
CA GLY A 681 23.86 -37.53 -11.83
C GLY A 681 23.28 -36.79 -13.04
N ALA A 682 22.98 -35.49 -12.94
CA ALA A 682 22.57 -34.64 -14.06
C ALA A 682 23.31 -33.29 -14.07
N ASP A 683 23.95 -32.96 -15.20
CA ASP A 683 24.63 -31.67 -15.37
C ASP A 683 23.62 -30.54 -15.68
N GLU A 684 22.55 -30.87 -16.40
CA GLU A 684 21.52 -29.92 -16.81
C GLU A 684 20.31 -29.94 -15.86
N PRO A 685 19.66 -28.78 -15.64
CA PRO A 685 18.45 -28.68 -14.84
C PRO A 685 17.28 -29.40 -15.51
N LEU A 686 16.41 -30.01 -14.70
CA LEU A 686 15.16 -30.60 -15.19
C LEU A 686 14.00 -29.61 -15.06
N GLU A 687 13.15 -29.55 -16.08
CA GLU A 687 11.92 -28.78 -16.07
C GLU A 687 10.68 -29.67 -16.10
N ILE A 688 9.76 -29.45 -15.17
CA ILE A 688 8.51 -30.21 -15.06
C ILE A 688 7.32 -29.24 -15.08
N GLU A 689 6.41 -29.43 -16.03
CA GLU A 689 5.20 -28.61 -16.13
C GLU A 689 4.17 -29.00 -15.07
N CYS A 690 3.62 -28.01 -14.36
CA CYS A 690 2.57 -28.25 -13.38
C CYS A 690 1.17 -28.21 -13.99
N ALA A 691 0.91 -27.51 -15.09
CA ALA A 691 -0.47 -27.28 -15.55
C ALA A 691 -0.64 -27.21 -17.07
N GLN A 692 -1.82 -27.61 -17.55
CA GLN A 692 -2.29 -27.27 -18.91
C GLN A 692 -3.41 -26.21 -18.87
N THR A 693 -4.20 -26.14 -17.78
CA THR A 693 -5.31 -25.17 -17.62
C THR A 693 -5.42 -24.68 -16.16
N TRP A 694 -5.45 -23.37 -15.92
CA TRP A 694 -5.72 -22.80 -14.60
C TRP A 694 -7.23 -22.86 -14.29
N PRO A 695 -7.67 -23.20 -13.05
CA PRO A 695 -6.88 -23.42 -11.84
C PRO A 695 -6.51 -24.90 -11.59
N ASP A 696 -6.77 -25.81 -12.53
CA ASP A 696 -6.59 -27.26 -12.40
C ASP A 696 -5.16 -27.72 -12.68
N THR A 697 -4.27 -27.31 -11.77
CA THR A 697 -2.85 -27.65 -11.82
C THR A 697 -2.61 -29.05 -11.22
N ARG A 698 -1.57 -29.74 -11.71
CA ARG A 698 -1.17 -31.10 -11.35
C ARG A 698 0.17 -31.08 -10.60
N PRO A 699 0.20 -31.45 -9.31
CA PRO A 699 1.43 -31.57 -8.56
C PRO A 699 2.23 -32.79 -9.04
N PHE A 700 3.46 -32.93 -8.55
CA PHE A 700 4.30 -34.10 -8.80
C PHE A 700 5.12 -34.46 -7.56
N ARG A 701 5.74 -35.64 -7.57
CA ARG A 701 6.55 -36.16 -6.47
C ARG A 701 8.03 -36.11 -6.83
N VAL A 702 8.87 -35.75 -5.86
CA VAL A 702 10.31 -36.03 -5.89
C VAL A 702 10.58 -37.16 -4.90
N GLU A 703 11.07 -38.30 -5.38
CA GLU A 703 11.36 -39.49 -4.59
C GLU A 703 12.87 -39.77 -4.58
N LEU A 704 13.46 -39.78 -3.39
CA LEU A 704 14.83 -40.18 -3.14
C LEU A 704 14.91 -41.68 -2.91
N HIS A 705 15.87 -42.34 -3.56
CA HIS A 705 16.19 -43.76 -3.40
C HIS A 705 17.70 -44.01 -3.54
N GLU A 706 18.17 -45.17 -3.12
CA GLU A 706 19.56 -45.56 -3.30
C GLU A 706 19.89 -45.83 -4.78
N GLY A 707 21.04 -45.32 -5.23
CA GLY A 707 21.63 -45.61 -6.53
C GLY A 707 22.57 -44.50 -7.02
N SER A 708 23.16 -44.68 -8.20
CA SER A 708 24.07 -43.70 -8.83
C SER A 708 23.62 -43.27 -10.24
N GLY A 709 22.43 -43.67 -10.66
CA GLY A 709 21.88 -43.35 -11.98
C GLY A 709 21.39 -41.90 -12.08
N PRO A 710 21.20 -41.38 -13.31
CA PRO A 710 20.64 -40.06 -13.53
C PRO A 710 19.18 -39.99 -13.05
N PRO A 711 18.65 -38.80 -12.74
CA PRO A 711 17.26 -38.63 -12.33
C PRO A 711 16.29 -39.06 -13.44
N VAL A 712 15.22 -39.78 -13.07
CA VAL A 712 14.25 -40.34 -14.02
C VAL A 712 12.85 -39.78 -13.77
N TRP A 713 12.32 -39.06 -14.76
CA TRP A 713 10.93 -38.59 -14.74
C TRP A 713 9.95 -39.67 -15.20
N GLN A 714 9.01 -40.05 -14.34
CA GLN A 714 7.95 -40.98 -14.64
C GLN A 714 6.63 -40.24 -14.87
N ALA A 715 6.30 -39.99 -16.14
CA ALA A 715 5.14 -39.17 -16.50
C ALA A 715 3.80 -39.76 -16.04
N ALA A 716 3.63 -41.09 -16.08
CA ALA A 716 2.39 -41.77 -15.72
C ALA A 716 2.02 -41.61 -14.23
N THR A 717 3.04 -41.65 -13.35
CA THR A 717 2.88 -41.50 -11.89
C THR A 717 3.22 -40.10 -11.40
N ARG A 718 3.62 -39.20 -12.32
CA ARG A 718 4.17 -37.86 -12.03
C ARG A 718 5.21 -37.89 -10.90
N THR A 719 6.16 -38.81 -10.99
CA THR A 719 7.21 -38.99 -9.98
C THR A 719 8.58 -38.81 -10.62
N LEU A 720 9.35 -37.85 -10.12
CA LEU A 720 10.77 -37.70 -10.38
C LEU A 720 11.54 -38.58 -9.39
N ARG A 721 12.18 -39.65 -9.87
CA ARG A 721 13.03 -40.52 -9.05
C ARG A 721 14.46 -40.02 -9.11
N VAL A 722 15.04 -39.75 -7.94
CA VAL A 722 16.40 -39.23 -7.77
C VAL A 722 17.21 -40.28 -7.02
N ALA A 723 18.31 -40.73 -7.61
CA ALA A 723 19.20 -41.72 -7.00
C ALA A 723 20.33 -41.00 -6.27
N LEU A 724 20.69 -41.47 -5.08
CA LEU A 724 21.82 -40.94 -4.31
C LEU A 724 22.67 -42.08 -3.73
N PRO A 725 23.99 -42.12 -3.98
CA PRO A 725 24.88 -43.12 -3.40
C PRO A 725 25.00 -42.97 -1.89
N LYS A 726 25.43 -44.05 -1.22
CA LYS A 726 25.65 -44.06 0.23
C LYS A 726 26.64 -42.98 0.65
N GLY A 727 26.37 -42.30 1.75
CA GLY A 727 27.26 -41.27 2.30
C GLY A 727 27.20 -39.92 1.57
N GLU A 728 26.45 -39.78 0.48
CA GLU A 728 26.40 -38.53 -0.27
C GLU A 728 25.33 -37.55 0.22
N VAL A 729 25.61 -36.27 0.01
CA VAL A 729 24.69 -35.15 0.19
C VAL A 729 24.59 -34.37 -1.12
N ALA A 730 23.38 -34.01 -1.54
CA ALA A 730 23.15 -33.19 -2.73
C ALA A 730 22.24 -32.00 -2.40
N HIS A 731 22.57 -30.83 -2.93
CA HIS A 731 21.81 -29.60 -2.78
C HIS A 731 21.05 -29.29 -4.07
N VAL A 732 19.73 -29.40 -4.01
CA VAL A 732 18.84 -29.23 -5.18
C VAL A 732 18.04 -27.95 -5.04
N ARG A 733 18.04 -27.11 -6.08
CA ARG A 733 17.30 -25.82 -6.08
C ARG A 733 16.04 -25.93 -6.91
N LEU A 734 14.90 -25.57 -6.32
CA LEU A 734 13.59 -25.53 -6.96
C LEU A 734 13.12 -24.09 -7.12
N SER A 735 12.74 -23.71 -8.34
CA SER A 735 12.18 -22.40 -8.66
C SER A 735 10.96 -22.56 -9.56
N SER A 736 10.05 -21.59 -9.54
CA SER A 736 8.94 -21.58 -10.48
C SER A 736 9.40 -21.15 -11.87
N ARG A 737 8.93 -21.86 -12.89
CA ARG A 737 9.07 -21.48 -14.29
C ARG A 737 7.86 -20.64 -14.70
N LEU A 738 8.09 -19.57 -15.47
CA LEU A 738 7.00 -18.79 -16.04
C LEU A 738 6.29 -19.60 -17.15
N PRO A 739 5.00 -19.34 -17.43
CA PRO A 739 4.25 -20.06 -18.46
C PRO A 739 4.71 -19.75 -19.89
N GLY A 740 5.43 -18.64 -20.10
CA GLY A 740 5.95 -18.23 -21.40
C GLY A 740 6.47 -16.79 -21.40
N ALA A 741 6.95 -16.32 -22.55
CA ALA A 741 7.53 -14.99 -22.71
C ALA A 741 6.53 -13.86 -22.41
N ASP A 742 5.26 -14.03 -22.77
CA ASP A 742 4.20 -13.01 -22.55
C ASP A 742 4.00 -12.67 -21.06
N ALA A 743 4.32 -13.61 -20.16
CA ALA A 743 4.25 -13.36 -18.72
C ALA A 743 5.16 -12.22 -18.26
N LEU A 744 6.30 -12.01 -18.94
CA LEU A 744 7.25 -10.96 -18.61
C LEU A 744 6.64 -9.56 -18.74
N GLY A 745 5.73 -9.37 -19.71
CA GLY A 745 4.99 -8.12 -19.90
C GLY A 745 4.05 -7.75 -18.74
N THR A 746 3.87 -8.65 -17.78
CA THR A 746 3.06 -8.42 -16.57
C THR A 746 3.89 -8.13 -15.33
N LEU A 747 5.22 -8.23 -15.39
CA LEU A 747 6.11 -8.12 -14.23
C LEU A 747 6.81 -6.76 -14.17
N GLY A 748 6.66 -6.05 -13.06
CA GLY A 748 7.18 -4.70 -12.83
C GLY A 748 8.70 -4.65 -12.73
N VAL A 749 9.30 -5.60 -12.02
CA VAL A 749 10.77 -5.72 -11.92
C VAL A 749 11.38 -6.03 -13.29
N TRP A 750 10.73 -6.86 -14.10
CA TRP A 750 11.18 -7.12 -15.48
C TRP A 750 11.12 -5.85 -16.34
N SER A 751 10.03 -5.06 -16.24
CA SER A 751 9.91 -3.79 -16.94
C SER A 751 11.03 -2.80 -16.57
N TRP A 752 11.45 -2.75 -15.31
CA TRP A 752 12.63 -1.97 -14.90
C TRP A 752 13.91 -2.49 -15.55
N ILE A 753 14.11 -3.81 -15.55
CA ILE A 753 15.29 -4.45 -16.15
C ILE A 753 15.36 -4.13 -17.65
N GLU A 754 14.25 -4.30 -18.37
CA GLU A 754 14.13 -4.03 -19.81
C GLU A 754 14.37 -2.56 -20.15
N GLY A 755 13.92 -1.64 -19.30
CA GLY A 755 14.14 -0.20 -19.48
C GLY A 755 15.56 0.29 -19.17
N ALA A 756 16.34 -0.45 -18.38
CA ALA A 756 17.65 -0.02 -17.88
C ALA A 756 18.85 -0.78 -18.47
N CYS A 757 18.66 -2.03 -18.89
CA CYS A 757 19.77 -2.91 -19.28
C CYS A 757 20.01 -2.92 -20.81
N PRO A 758 21.25 -3.15 -21.26
CA PRO A 758 21.58 -3.17 -22.70
C PRO A 758 21.01 -4.40 -23.42
N PRO A 759 20.69 -4.31 -24.73
CA PRO A 759 20.04 -5.38 -25.49
C PRO A 759 20.76 -6.75 -25.45
N GLY A 760 22.09 -6.76 -25.44
CA GLY A 760 22.87 -8.01 -25.41
C GLY A 760 22.69 -8.78 -24.10
N TRP A 761 22.64 -8.08 -22.97
CA TRP A 761 22.37 -8.69 -21.66
C TRP A 761 20.91 -9.15 -21.57
N LEU A 762 19.97 -8.34 -22.09
CA LEU A 762 18.54 -8.67 -22.10
C LEU A 762 18.21 -9.95 -22.87
N ALA A 763 18.94 -10.25 -23.95
CA ALA A 763 18.75 -11.47 -24.72
C ALA A 763 18.95 -12.74 -23.86
N VAL A 764 19.97 -12.73 -23.00
CA VAL A 764 20.27 -13.83 -22.07
C VAL A 764 19.35 -13.78 -20.86
N ALA A 765 19.14 -12.60 -20.27
CA ALA A 765 18.28 -12.45 -19.10
C ALA A 765 16.83 -12.87 -19.36
N ARG A 766 16.34 -12.73 -20.60
CA ARG A 766 15.00 -13.19 -20.98
C ARG A 766 14.87 -14.71 -20.87
N SER A 767 15.88 -15.48 -21.26
CA SER A 767 15.85 -16.94 -21.09
C SER A 767 15.90 -17.31 -19.61
N TRP A 768 16.78 -16.67 -18.82
CA TRP A 768 16.85 -16.86 -17.37
C TRP A 768 15.55 -16.56 -16.64
N ALA A 769 14.87 -15.47 -17.03
CA ALA A 769 13.59 -15.06 -16.45
C ALA A 769 12.49 -16.10 -16.73
N ILE A 770 12.40 -16.59 -17.96
CA ILE A 770 11.37 -17.57 -18.35
C ILE A 770 11.66 -18.93 -17.71
N SER A 771 12.92 -19.38 -17.72
CA SER A 771 13.32 -20.69 -17.23
C SER A 771 13.31 -20.81 -15.70
N GLY A 772 13.21 -19.70 -14.96
CA GLY A 772 13.20 -19.70 -13.49
C GLY A 772 14.57 -19.48 -12.83
N VAL A 773 15.58 -19.02 -13.58
CA VAL A 773 16.94 -18.77 -13.07
C VAL A 773 17.04 -17.40 -12.38
N LEU A 774 16.32 -16.40 -12.87
CA LEU A 774 16.42 -15.03 -12.39
C LEU A 774 15.73 -14.86 -11.03
N TRP A 775 16.52 -14.87 -9.94
CA TRP A 775 16.00 -14.91 -8.56
C TRP A 775 15.04 -13.77 -8.22
N ALA A 776 15.21 -12.59 -8.82
CA ALA A 776 14.36 -11.42 -8.55
C ALA A 776 12.93 -11.57 -9.07
N LEU A 777 12.70 -12.49 -10.01
CA LEU A 777 11.36 -12.82 -10.51
C LEU A 777 10.86 -14.15 -9.98
N THR A 778 11.75 -15.13 -9.86
CA THR A 778 11.43 -16.53 -9.49
C THR A 778 12.46 -17.04 -8.48
N PRO A 779 12.42 -16.58 -7.22
CA PRO A 779 13.38 -16.98 -6.20
C PRO A 779 13.35 -18.49 -6.00
N ALA A 780 14.53 -19.08 -5.81
CA ALA A 780 14.69 -20.52 -5.63
C ALA A 780 14.64 -20.90 -4.15
N ARG A 781 14.10 -22.09 -3.88
CA ARG A 781 14.15 -22.80 -2.60
C ARG A 781 15.10 -23.97 -2.71
N GLU A 782 15.96 -24.17 -1.73
CA GLU A 782 16.87 -25.31 -1.68
C GLU A 782 16.26 -26.48 -0.89
N ILE A 783 16.47 -27.71 -1.39
CA ILE A 783 16.27 -28.94 -0.65
C ILE A 783 17.59 -29.72 -0.57
N THR A 784 17.87 -30.30 0.59
CA THR A 784 19.04 -31.15 0.83
C THR A 784 18.62 -32.61 0.77
N LEU A 785 19.22 -33.37 -0.14
CA LEU A 785 19.09 -34.82 -0.23
C LEU A 785 20.25 -35.46 0.51
N VAL A 786 19.99 -36.43 1.39
CA VAL A 786 21.01 -37.08 2.21
C VAL A 786 20.83 -38.58 2.16
N HIS A 787 21.91 -39.29 1.85
CA HIS A 787 21.99 -40.73 2.06
C HIS A 787 22.86 -41.02 3.28
N ALA A 788 22.22 -41.15 4.44
CA ALA A 788 22.92 -41.35 5.69
C ALA A 788 23.35 -42.82 5.87
N VAL A 789 24.60 -43.00 6.31
CA VAL A 789 25.18 -44.30 6.69
C VAL A 789 25.45 -44.32 8.20
N GLN A 790 25.43 -45.50 8.81
CA GLN A 790 25.67 -45.68 10.24
C GLN A 790 27.17 -45.68 10.58
N GLN A 791 27.99 -46.25 9.69
CA GLN A 791 29.45 -46.25 9.79
C GLN A 791 30.06 -45.66 8.51
N PRO A 792 31.26 -45.05 8.61
CA PRO A 792 32.03 -44.64 7.44
C PRO A 792 32.21 -45.81 6.46
N LEU A 793 32.06 -45.52 5.16
CA LEU A 793 32.11 -46.53 4.09
C LEU A 793 33.51 -47.07 3.84
N LEU A 794 34.54 -46.35 4.30
CA LEU A 794 35.91 -46.81 4.29
C LEU A 794 36.39 -46.97 5.73
N ARG A 795 36.79 -48.21 6.07
CA ARG A 795 37.47 -48.46 7.35
C ARG A 795 38.86 -47.81 7.31
N PRO A 796 39.16 -46.85 8.21
CA PRO A 796 40.49 -46.27 8.28
C PRO A 796 41.52 -47.33 8.66
N ALA A 797 42.62 -47.37 7.92
CA ALA A 797 43.75 -48.24 8.20
C ALA A 797 45.05 -47.44 8.12
N PHE A 798 45.96 -47.68 9.06
CA PHE A 798 47.28 -47.07 9.02
C PHE A 798 48.15 -47.68 7.92
N ALA A 799 48.65 -46.83 7.04
CA ALA A 799 49.73 -47.15 6.12
C ALA A 799 51.02 -46.47 6.59
N ALA A 800 52.14 -47.19 6.46
CA ALA A 800 53.49 -46.72 6.78
C ALA A 800 53.65 -46.12 8.21
N LEU A 801 52.91 -46.64 9.20
CA LEU A 801 53.00 -46.19 10.59
C LEU A 801 54.42 -46.40 11.14
N ARG A 802 55.07 -45.30 11.52
CA ARG A 802 56.40 -45.30 12.13
C ARG A 802 56.46 -44.29 13.27
N ALA A 803 57.02 -44.71 14.40
CA ALA A 803 57.37 -43.83 15.49
C ALA A 803 58.83 -43.38 15.30
N ALA A 804 59.07 -42.08 15.26
CA ALA A 804 60.40 -41.48 15.23
C ALA A 804 60.66 -40.81 16.59
N ARG A 805 61.72 -41.21 17.27
CA ARG A 805 62.19 -40.62 18.53
C ARG A 805 63.70 -40.54 18.49
N GLY A 806 64.25 -39.34 18.60
CA GLY A 806 65.68 -39.08 18.69
C GLY A 806 66.23 -39.39 20.09
N GLU A 807 67.55 -39.57 20.17
CA GLU A 807 68.25 -39.71 21.45
C GLU A 807 68.08 -38.44 22.30
N GLY A 808 67.69 -38.59 23.57
CA GLY A 808 67.40 -37.48 24.48
C GLY A 808 66.02 -36.84 24.34
N GLU A 809 65.19 -37.24 23.36
CA GLU A 809 63.84 -36.68 23.20
C GLU A 809 62.84 -37.28 24.20
N THR A 810 62.01 -36.42 24.80
CA THR A 810 60.92 -36.82 25.71
C THR A 810 59.59 -37.09 25.00
N ARG A 811 59.55 -37.01 23.67
CA ARG A 811 58.38 -37.28 22.83
C ARG A 811 58.75 -38.15 21.62
N ALA A 812 57.79 -38.91 21.10
CA ALA A 812 57.92 -39.60 19.82
C ALA A 812 56.94 -39.00 18.81
N THR A 813 57.39 -38.78 17.57
CA THR A 813 56.52 -38.35 16.47
C THR A 813 56.00 -39.57 15.72
N LEU A 814 54.69 -39.73 15.69
CA LEU A 814 54.02 -40.75 14.87
C LEU A 814 53.82 -40.21 13.46
N ASN A 815 54.36 -40.91 12.47
CA ASN A 815 54.12 -40.63 11.06
C ASN A 815 53.35 -41.79 10.45
N ALA A 816 52.20 -41.52 9.84
CA ALA A 816 51.41 -42.49 9.10
C ALA A 816 50.54 -41.78 8.06
N SER A 817 50.07 -42.52 7.06
CA SER A 817 48.95 -42.12 6.22
C SER A 817 47.73 -42.97 6.56
N ILE A 818 46.52 -42.39 6.46
CA ILE A 818 45.25 -43.07 6.68
C ILE A 818 44.35 -42.71 5.51
N ASP A 819 43.85 -43.71 4.81
CA ASP A 819 42.80 -43.49 3.81
C ASP A 819 41.45 -43.44 4.53
N VAL A 820 40.66 -42.41 4.24
CA VAL A 820 39.31 -42.22 4.77
C VAL A 820 38.36 -41.84 3.65
N ASP A 821 37.10 -42.22 3.80
CA ASP A 821 36.05 -41.74 2.90
C ASP A 821 35.60 -40.35 3.36
N GLY A 822 35.93 -39.33 2.59
CA GLY A 822 35.66 -37.93 2.94
C GLY A 822 34.17 -37.59 3.03
N LYS A 823 33.29 -38.34 2.35
CA LYS A 823 31.84 -38.08 2.33
C LYS A 823 31.11 -38.69 3.54
N SER A 824 31.61 -39.79 4.08
CA SER A 824 31.00 -40.51 5.22
C SER A 824 31.78 -40.37 6.54
N SER A 825 32.94 -39.70 6.55
CA SER A 825 33.77 -39.50 7.74
C SER A 825 33.86 -38.02 8.10
N ALA A 826 33.47 -37.65 9.32
CA ALA A 826 33.65 -36.27 9.81
C ALA A 826 34.96 -36.06 10.60
N LYS A 827 35.48 -37.13 11.20
CA LYS A 827 36.61 -37.10 12.13
C LYS A 827 37.26 -38.47 12.22
N VAL A 828 38.58 -38.50 12.40
CA VAL A 828 39.33 -39.72 12.76
C VAL A 828 39.85 -39.58 14.18
N ASP A 829 39.61 -40.58 15.02
CA ASP A 829 40.18 -40.67 16.36
C ASP A 829 41.34 -41.67 16.38
N VAL A 830 42.54 -41.19 16.67
CA VAL A 830 43.73 -42.03 16.79
C VAL A 830 44.04 -42.28 18.25
N ILE A 831 43.81 -43.51 18.69
CA ILE A 831 44.12 -43.99 20.04
C ILE A 831 45.40 -44.80 19.97
N ALA A 832 46.39 -44.46 20.81
CA ALA A 832 47.63 -45.20 20.93
C ALA A 832 47.73 -45.84 22.30
N ARG A 833 48.35 -47.03 22.32
CA ARG A 833 48.85 -47.69 23.53
C ARG A 833 50.36 -47.78 23.42
N TRP A 834 51.07 -47.33 24.44
CA TRP A 834 52.53 -47.39 24.48
C TRP A 834 53.02 -47.74 25.87
N ARG A 835 54.27 -48.20 25.94
CA ARG A 835 54.99 -48.40 27.19
C ARG A 835 55.91 -47.23 27.44
N ASP A 836 55.82 -46.66 28.63
CA ASP A 836 56.68 -45.59 29.09
C ASP A 836 57.53 -46.06 30.26
N VAL A 837 58.64 -45.39 30.51
CA VAL A 837 59.52 -45.68 31.64
C VAL A 837 59.32 -44.59 32.69
N GLU A 838 58.90 -44.98 33.89
CA GLU A 838 58.76 -44.07 35.02
C GLU A 838 59.78 -44.45 36.09
N ASP A 839 60.57 -43.48 36.54
CA ASP A 839 61.47 -43.66 37.67
C ASP A 839 60.63 -43.58 38.96
N ASP A 840 60.44 -44.74 39.60
CA ASP A 840 59.62 -44.86 40.81
C ASP A 840 60.40 -44.49 42.09
N GLY A 841 61.70 -44.17 41.96
CA GLY A 841 62.60 -43.83 43.05
C GLY A 841 62.78 -44.91 44.11
N LYS A 842 62.37 -46.16 43.84
CA LYS A 842 62.30 -47.25 44.83
C LYS A 842 62.81 -48.59 44.30
N SER A 843 62.70 -48.84 43.00
CA SER A 843 63.18 -50.07 42.37
C SER A 843 64.71 -50.05 42.22
N LEU A 844 65.37 -51.21 42.42
CA LEU A 844 66.83 -51.35 42.29
C LEU A 844 67.35 -51.10 40.86
N GLU A 845 66.46 -51.16 39.86
CA GLU A 845 66.77 -50.89 38.45
C GLU A 845 66.47 -49.43 38.05
N GLY A 846 65.82 -48.63 38.90
CA GLY A 846 65.55 -47.19 38.69
C GLY A 846 64.54 -46.86 37.58
N ALA A 847 63.85 -47.85 37.02
CA ALA A 847 62.98 -47.70 35.87
C ALA A 847 61.87 -48.78 35.88
N VAL A 848 60.61 -48.35 35.99
CA VAL A 848 59.44 -49.24 35.89
C VAL A 848 58.69 -48.95 34.58
N TRP A 849 58.40 -50.01 33.83
CA TRP A 849 57.58 -49.90 32.61
C TRP A 849 56.10 -49.77 32.96
N ILE A 850 55.47 -48.71 32.48
CA ILE A 850 54.05 -48.45 32.69
C ILE A 850 53.37 -48.41 31.33
N GLU A 851 52.26 -49.14 31.20
CA GLU A 851 51.40 -49.03 30.02
C GLU A 851 50.55 -47.76 30.11
N ARG A 852 50.58 -46.97 29.04
CA ARG A 852 49.77 -45.78 28.86
C ARG A 852 48.86 -45.97 27.65
N GLU A 853 47.64 -45.46 27.75
CA GLU A 853 46.66 -45.43 26.68
C GLU A 853 46.10 -44.01 26.58
N GLY A 854 45.97 -43.49 25.37
CA GLY A 854 45.41 -42.16 25.17
C GLY A 854 45.16 -41.84 23.71
N GLN A 855 44.32 -40.83 23.48
CA GLN A 855 44.13 -40.24 22.17
C GLN A 855 45.33 -39.37 21.83
N VAL A 856 46.00 -39.66 20.71
CA VAL A 856 47.23 -38.97 20.30
C VAL A 856 47.04 -38.09 19.07
N ALA A 857 45.94 -38.27 18.32
CA ALA A 857 45.52 -37.36 17.26
C ALA A 857 44.00 -37.45 17.03
N ALA A 858 43.42 -36.36 16.52
CA ALA A 858 41.99 -36.22 16.26
C ALA A 858 41.71 -35.37 15.00
N PRO A 859 42.30 -35.68 13.83
CA PRO A 859 42.12 -34.85 12.65
C PRO A 859 40.63 -34.82 12.24
N LEU A 860 40.16 -33.61 11.94
CA LEU A 860 38.89 -33.42 11.24
C LEU A 860 39.10 -33.81 9.77
N VAL A 861 38.10 -34.45 9.20
CA VAL A 861 38.10 -34.77 7.77
C VAL A 861 37.31 -33.66 7.10
N ASP A 862 38.01 -32.85 6.32
CA ASP A 862 37.35 -31.87 5.46
C ASP A 862 36.72 -32.62 4.29
N ASP A 863 35.45 -32.32 4.00
CA ASP A 863 34.77 -32.86 2.83
C ASP A 863 35.51 -32.37 1.57
N PRO A 864 36.00 -33.26 0.68
CA PRO A 864 36.71 -32.85 -0.53
C PRO A 864 35.81 -32.27 -1.64
N ALA A 865 34.56 -31.92 -1.33
CA ALA A 865 33.55 -31.42 -2.27
C ALA A 865 33.16 -29.95 -2.01
#